data_AF-A0A1H1G058-F1
#
_entry.id   AF-A0A1H1G058-F1
#
_cell.length_a   1.000
_cell.length_b   1.000
_cell.length_c   1.000
_cell.angle_alpha   90.00
_cell.angle_beta   90.00
_cell.angle_gamma   90.00
#
_symmetry.space_group_name_H-M   'P 1'
#
loop_
_entity.id
_entity.type
_entity.pdbx_description
1 polymer ?
#
loop_
_entity_poly.entity_id
_entity_poly.type
_entity_poly.pdbx_seq_one_letter_code
_entity_poly.pdbx_strand_id
1 'polypeptide(L)'
;MRRSRQAPAVLAGVLAVALGTAVPAAAHDHPSGITDLVTPAVVWIEAEAKVDITLLDHVGDLIHVERSYDVPIGKGTGVVVTPEGAVVTLTKLVKSERDVAVYAANRIFADHHKVKIDADFSRHKLKDPILNRHLQQCYPPKRPTATCLIDVSTEITVYPNISTGDREGFKAKIAHAGDSGTSPAVLVPTGRADGGVGLPTAPLARQVPEEEGAWVTVAGFTGRPSDKVRHTTDIAHLTAGGASEKGRTFKDPDGKVDEPAKLGALADKGLIGGPIIGDKDGSVVGMLIGGGKNGRMIGIKEITKALEEAKITPRRGPIDSAFEVALTRFHNKYYGDAVPAFQRVLELFPGHVVAAEHLKTAQQKRGGPEDAALKAEHASAESGQEVPLWPFIVAGVVLLLALLAGPLLLWRRRASRDSDDLDDLDDLEELEELESLKALQALKEPDKEDAPSAREETTSPPEPAPSPPRRVPVGAPVPGDGPPPRRRPPYDESADATVVVGRPRSFPPLPKIPAQSGFRPPVGSGSASASGTDPASGDAAKAPPQAFAGTSAKPPVKAPPVDGLIVAPTKDGSGDAEGPRDSDRPAGPSEHAPGRTAGPGRPGPLPADPPPRPLPVPKAGPAQKFCTQCGMNLGPAHKFCGYCGHPVET
;
A
#
# COMPACT_ATOMS: atom_id res chain seq x y z
N MET A 1 -59.39 -77.79 2.38
CA MET A 1 -59.23 -77.86 3.87
C MET A 1 -57.76 -77.62 4.17
N ARG A 2 -57.24 -76.72 5.01
CA ARG A 2 -57.65 -75.76 6.06
C ARG A 2 -56.70 -74.53 5.91
N ARG A 3 -57.16 -73.27 5.94
CA ARG A 3 -57.25 -72.35 7.12
C ARG A 3 -55.99 -72.41 8.00
N SER A 4 -55.32 -71.34 8.45
CA SER A 4 -55.62 -69.91 8.70
C SER A 4 -54.45 -69.42 9.60
N ARG A 5 -54.00 -68.16 9.64
CA ARG A 5 -54.50 -67.02 10.46
C ARG A 5 -53.47 -65.88 10.32
N GLN A 6 -53.89 -64.65 10.01
CA GLN A 6 -53.99 -63.46 10.92
C GLN A 6 -52.63 -63.01 11.50
N ALA A 7 -52.22 -61.75 11.59
CA ALA A 7 -52.76 -60.41 11.32
C ALA A 7 -51.62 -59.39 11.65
N PRO A 8 -51.76 -58.08 11.39
CA PRO A 8 -50.69 -57.08 11.32
C PRO A 8 -50.49 -56.26 12.62
N ALA A 9 -49.35 -55.57 12.74
CA ALA A 9 -49.12 -54.43 13.65
C ALA A 9 -48.34 -53.36 12.83
N VAL A 10 -48.94 -52.21 12.49
CA VAL A 10 -49.03 -50.96 13.30
C VAL A 10 -47.63 -50.47 13.71
N LEU A 11 -47.18 -49.21 13.59
CA LEU A 11 -47.53 -47.95 12.93
C LEU A 11 -46.48 -46.95 13.49
N ALA A 12 -46.34 -45.78 12.86
CA ALA A 12 -45.90 -44.53 13.48
C ALA A 12 -44.37 -44.30 13.68
N GLY A 13 -43.83 -43.48 12.78
CA GLY A 13 -43.44 -42.14 13.22
C GLY A 13 -41.95 -41.79 13.20
N VAL A 14 -41.40 -41.49 12.02
CA VAL A 14 -40.36 -40.45 11.86
C VAL A 14 -40.59 -39.76 10.51
N LEU A 15 -41.58 -38.87 10.45
CA LEU A 15 -41.71 -37.87 9.39
C LEU A 15 -41.53 -36.50 10.04
N ALA A 16 -40.32 -36.23 10.54
CA ALA A 16 -39.97 -34.97 11.16
C ALA A 16 -39.35 -34.04 10.11
N VAL A 17 -40.21 -33.20 9.52
CA VAL A 17 -39.96 -31.79 9.25
C VAL A 17 -38.60 -31.47 8.60
N ALA A 18 -38.51 -31.68 7.30
CA ALA A 18 -37.62 -30.91 6.43
C ALA A 18 -38.33 -29.59 6.04
N LEU A 19 -38.65 -28.75 7.02
CA LEU A 19 -38.94 -27.34 6.75
C LEU A 19 -37.61 -26.67 6.48
N GLY A 20 -37.22 -26.65 5.20
CA GLY A 20 -36.15 -25.80 4.71
C GLY A 20 -36.53 -24.35 4.96
N THR A 21 -36.10 -23.82 6.10
CA THR A 21 -36.04 -22.38 6.32
C THR A 21 -35.06 -21.85 5.28
N ALA A 22 -35.60 -21.24 4.23
CA ALA A 22 -34.83 -20.35 3.38
C ALA A 22 -34.30 -19.24 4.28
N VAL A 23 -33.09 -19.45 4.81
CA VAL A 23 -32.35 -18.40 5.49
C VAL A 23 -32.15 -17.34 4.39
N PRO A 24 -32.73 -16.14 4.52
CA PRO A 24 -32.44 -15.08 3.57
C PRO A 24 -30.91 -14.98 3.51
N ALA A 25 -30.33 -14.97 2.31
CA ALA A 25 -28.91 -14.76 2.13
C ALA A 25 -28.59 -13.43 2.82
N ALA A 26 -28.09 -13.52 4.05
CA ALA A 26 -27.77 -12.38 4.86
C ALA A 26 -26.75 -11.60 4.04
N ALA A 27 -27.05 -10.34 3.76
CA ALA A 27 -26.01 -9.39 3.43
C ALA A 27 -24.99 -9.51 4.57
N HIS A 28 -23.90 -10.20 4.30
CA HIS A 28 -22.95 -10.58 5.32
C HIS A 28 -22.30 -9.30 5.81
N ASP A 29 -22.32 -9.06 7.12
CA ASP A 29 -21.62 -7.94 7.70
C ASP A 29 -20.14 -8.09 7.36
N HIS A 30 -19.63 -7.16 6.55
CA HIS A 30 -18.20 -7.10 6.30
C HIS A 30 -17.49 -6.82 7.63
N PRO A 31 -16.39 -7.52 7.94
CA PRO A 31 -15.60 -7.22 9.12
C PRO A 31 -15.10 -5.78 9.05
N SER A 32 -15.79 -4.90 9.77
CA SER A 32 -15.44 -3.49 9.92
C SER A 32 -14.09 -3.43 10.64
N GLY A 33 -13.03 -3.00 9.95
CA GLY A 33 -11.72 -2.84 10.57
C GLY A 33 -10.53 -3.28 9.72
N ILE A 34 -10.77 -4.00 8.61
CA ILE A 34 -9.67 -4.46 7.75
C ILE A 34 -8.85 -3.30 7.17
N THR A 35 -9.52 -2.17 6.89
CA THR A 35 -8.91 -0.95 6.36
C THR A 35 -8.08 -0.17 7.37
N ASP A 36 -8.26 -0.45 8.66
CA ASP A 36 -7.67 0.35 9.73
C ASP A 36 -6.15 0.24 9.72
N LEU A 37 -5.58 -0.88 9.24
CA LEU A 37 -4.14 -1.08 9.12
C LEU A 37 -3.49 -0.19 8.05
N VAL A 38 -4.22 0.18 7.00
CA VAL A 38 -3.66 0.91 5.84
C VAL A 38 -4.00 2.38 5.89
N THR A 39 -5.21 2.74 6.33
CA THR A 39 -5.69 4.13 6.32
C THR A 39 -4.77 5.16 7.03
N PRO A 40 -4.04 4.84 8.12
CA PRO A 40 -3.06 5.75 8.72
C PRO A 40 -1.85 6.04 7.82
N ALA A 41 -1.50 5.11 6.94
CA ALA A 41 -0.38 5.21 6.01
C ALA A 41 -0.75 5.87 4.68
N VAL A 42 -2.03 6.16 4.45
CA VAL A 42 -2.51 6.88 3.27
C VAL A 42 -2.06 8.34 3.35
N VAL A 43 -1.56 8.87 2.24
CA VAL A 43 -1.08 10.26 2.16
C VAL A 43 -1.68 10.97 0.96
N TRP A 44 -1.78 12.30 1.06
CA TRP A 44 -2.07 13.15 -0.09
C TRP A 44 -0.77 13.70 -0.67
N ILE A 45 -0.68 13.78 -1.99
CA ILE A 45 0.52 14.18 -2.72
C ILE A 45 0.16 15.33 -3.63
N GLU A 46 1.01 16.35 -3.63
CA GLU A 46 0.97 17.45 -4.59
C GLU A 46 2.36 17.62 -5.20
N ALA A 47 2.41 17.70 -6.52
CA ALA A 47 3.62 17.97 -7.26
C ALA A 47 3.46 19.21 -8.13
N GLU A 48 4.46 20.07 -8.05
CA GLU A 48 4.57 21.31 -8.80
C GLU A 48 5.89 21.30 -9.57
N ALA A 49 5.84 21.69 -10.84
CA ALA A 49 7.04 21.97 -11.61
C ALA A 49 7.38 23.45 -11.45
N LYS A 50 8.57 23.73 -10.94
CA LYS A 50 9.14 25.08 -10.94
C LYS A 50 9.91 25.26 -12.22
N VAL A 51 9.47 26.22 -13.03
CA VAL A 51 10.06 26.52 -14.33
C VAL A 51 10.68 27.91 -14.29
N ASP A 52 12.01 27.95 -14.25
CA ASP A 52 12.79 29.17 -14.37
C ASP A 52 13.13 29.37 -15.84
N ILE A 53 12.71 30.49 -16.42
CA ILE A 53 12.88 30.78 -17.84
C ILE A 53 13.50 32.15 -18.05
N THR A 54 14.56 32.17 -18.85
CA THR A 54 15.24 33.39 -19.32
C THR A 54 15.03 33.51 -20.82
N LEU A 55 14.33 34.56 -21.24
CA LEU A 55 14.18 34.95 -22.64
C LEU A 55 15.32 35.91 -23.03
N LEU A 56 16.07 35.55 -24.06
CA LEU A 56 17.14 36.32 -24.67
C LEU A 56 16.63 36.99 -25.94
N ASP A 57 16.04 38.17 -25.82
CA ASP A 57 15.53 38.90 -26.98
C ASP A 57 16.66 39.71 -27.64
N HIS A 58 16.80 39.58 -28.95
CA HIS A 58 17.78 40.29 -29.78
C HIS A 58 17.15 40.94 -31.00
N VAL A 59 15.81 41.07 -31.04
CA VAL A 59 15.09 41.71 -32.17
C VAL A 59 15.31 43.23 -32.20
N GLY A 60 15.89 43.84 -31.16
CA GLY A 60 16.32 45.23 -31.14
C GLY A 60 17.52 45.44 -30.24
N ASP A 61 17.28 45.49 -28.92
CA ASP A 61 18.32 45.52 -27.89
C ASP A 61 18.47 44.13 -27.26
N LEU A 62 19.67 43.79 -26.77
CA LEU A 62 19.85 42.58 -25.96
C LEU A 62 19.14 42.78 -24.61
N ILE A 63 17.92 42.24 -24.50
CA ILE A 63 17.14 42.26 -23.27
C ILE A 63 17.08 40.84 -22.72
N HIS A 64 17.45 40.70 -21.44
CA HIS A 64 17.29 39.48 -20.68
C HIS A 64 16.06 39.59 -19.79
N VAL A 65 15.06 38.74 -20.03
CA VAL A 65 13.85 38.67 -19.21
C VAL A 65 13.80 37.35 -18.48
N GLU A 66 13.90 37.40 -17.16
CA GLU A 66 13.84 36.24 -16.28
C GLU A 66 12.46 36.15 -15.61
N ARG A 67 11.87 34.96 -15.61
CA ARG A 67 10.60 34.65 -14.93
C ARG A 67 10.68 33.26 -14.30
N SER A 68 9.91 33.08 -13.24
CA SER A 68 9.70 31.78 -12.59
C SER A 68 8.22 31.48 -12.53
N TYR A 69 7.84 30.24 -12.83
CA TYR A 69 6.45 29.77 -12.80
C TYR A 69 6.32 28.49 -12.00
N ASP A 70 5.37 28.48 -11.07
CA ASP A 70 4.92 27.26 -10.40
C ASP A 70 3.76 26.65 -11.21
N VAL A 71 3.98 25.47 -11.78
CA VAL A 71 3.00 24.77 -12.61
C VAL A 71 2.55 23.50 -11.90
N PRO A 72 1.29 23.39 -11.45
CA PRO A 72 0.81 22.15 -10.84
C PRO A 72 0.84 21.03 -11.88
N ILE A 73 1.61 19.97 -11.60
CA ILE A 73 1.75 18.84 -12.53
C ILE A 73 0.92 17.63 -12.12
N GLY A 74 0.65 17.46 -10.82
CA GLY A 74 -0.15 16.34 -10.34
C GLY A 74 -0.60 16.51 -8.90
N LYS A 75 -1.74 15.89 -8.59
CA LYS A 75 -2.27 15.75 -7.24
C LYS A 75 -3.02 14.43 -7.11
N GLY A 76 -2.93 13.80 -5.94
CA GLY A 76 -3.64 12.57 -5.69
C GLY A 76 -3.19 11.89 -4.42
N THR A 77 -3.38 10.58 -4.35
CA THR A 77 -3.12 9.78 -3.16
C THR A 77 -1.86 8.92 -3.36
N GLY A 78 -1.18 8.62 -2.26
CA GLY A 78 -0.19 7.55 -2.19
C GLY A 78 -0.26 6.81 -0.86
N VAL A 79 0.70 5.90 -0.65
CA VAL A 79 0.78 5.09 0.56
C VAL A 79 2.21 5.00 1.07
N VAL A 80 2.39 5.19 2.38
CA VAL A 80 3.68 5.01 3.07
C VAL A 80 3.94 3.51 3.26
N VAL A 81 5.12 3.06 2.84
CA VAL A 81 5.52 1.63 2.89
C VAL A 81 6.75 1.37 3.76
N THR A 82 7.39 2.43 4.29
CA THR A 82 8.46 2.30 5.27
C THR A 82 8.35 3.37 6.36
N PRO A 83 8.87 3.12 7.59
CA PRO A 83 8.77 4.07 8.69
C PRO A 83 9.57 5.35 8.44
N GLU A 84 10.55 5.30 7.54
CA GLU A 84 11.31 6.47 7.09
C GLU A 84 10.49 7.41 6.20
N GLY A 85 9.29 7.01 5.76
CA GLY A 85 8.43 7.81 4.91
C GLY A 85 8.60 7.56 3.42
N ALA A 86 9.10 6.39 3.01
CA ALA A 86 9.04 6.03 1.59
C ALA A 86 7.58 5.85 1.17
N VAL A 87 7.18 6.54 0.09
CA VAL A 87 5.80 6.58 -0.40
C VAL A 87 5.73 5.99 -1.79
N VAL A 88 4.74 5.14 -2.04
CA VAL A 88 4.40 4.66 -3.39
C VAL A 88 3.16 5.42 -3.89
N THR A 89 3.22 5.85 -5.14
CA THR A 89 2.13 6.51 -5.87
C THR A 89 2.23 6.22 -7.37
N LEU A 90 1.55 6.99 -8.23
CA LEU A 90 1.67 6.88 -9.69
C LEU A 90 2.63 7.91 -10.28
N THR A 91 3.35 7.52 -11.33
CA THR A 91 4.24 8.40 -12.09
C THR A 91 3.55 9.67 -12.57
N LYS A 92 2.31 9.59 -13.08
CA LYS A 92 1.60 10.78 -13.58
C LYS A 92 1.35 11.86 -12.52
N LEU A 93 1.44 11.52 -11.23
CA LEU A 93 1.29 12.49 -10.16
C LEU A 93 2.56 13.29 -9.90
N VAL A 94 3.73 12.78 -10.31
CA VAL A 94 5.04 13.35 -9.97
C VAL A 94 5.88 13.69 -11.19
N LYS A 95 5.43 13.27 -12.38
CA LYS A 95 6.02 13.57 -13.67
C LYS A 95 4.91 13.98 -14.64
N SER A 96 5.03 15.19 -15.19
CA SER A 96 4.07 15.68 -16.19
C SER A 96 4.27 14.95 -17.52
N GLU A 97 3.18 14.45 -18.10
CA GLU A 97 3.16 14.00 -19.50
C GLU A 97 3.16 15.18 -20.49
N ARG A 98 2.76 16.36 -20.00
CA ARG A 98 2.75 17.61 -20.76
C ARG A 98 4.07 18.34 -20.61
N ASP A 99 4.52 18.99 -21.67
CA ASP A 99 5.78 19.73 -21.67
C ASP A 99 5.63 21.08 -20.95
N VAL A 100 6.01 21.13 -19.68
CA VAL A 100 5.94 22.35 -18.85
C VAL A 100 6.84 23.48 -19.38
N ALA A 101 7.87 23.16 -20.17
CA ALA A 101 8.72 24.16 -20.80
C ALA A 101 7.98 24.89 -21.93
N VAL A 102 7.09 24.20 -22.66
CA VAL A 102 6.21 24.83 -23.66
C VAL A 102 5.26 25.83 -22.99
N TYR A 103 4.67 25.46 -21.85
CA TYR A 103 3.82 26.37 -21.06
C TYR A 103 4.56 27.64 -20.64
N ALA A 104 5.77 27.49 -20.08
CA ALA A 104 6.57 28.64 -19.66
C ALA A 104 6.98 29.53 -20.84
N ALA A 105 7.37 28.92 -21.97
CA ALA A 105 7.70 29.63 -23.20
C ALA A 105 6.49 30.41 -23.75
N ASN A 106 5.31 29.81 -23.81
CA ASN A 106 4.07 30.48 -24.22
C ASN A 106 3.79 31.72 -23.35
N ARG A 107 3.87 31.54 -22.03
CA ARG A 107 3.55 32.59 -21.06
C ARG A 107 4.53 33.75 -21.10
N ILE A 108 5.84 33.48 -21.04
CA ILE A 108 6.85 34.57 -21.08
C ILE A 108 6.79 35.34 -22.40
N PHE A 109 6.54 34.66 -23.52
CA PHE A 109 6.52 35.29 -24.83
C PHE A 109 5.26 36.15 -25.04
N ALA A 110 4.10 35.67 -24.57
CA ALA A 110 2.87 36.45 -24.52
C ALA A 110 3.04 37.72 -23.67
N ASP A 111 3.63 37.57 -22.48
CA ASP A 111 3.80 38.66 -21.52
C ASP A 111 4.82 39.71 -22.00
N HIS A 112 5.94 39.29 -22.59
CA HIS A 112 7.00 40.18 -23.06
C HIS A 112 6.61 40.91 -24.36
N HIS A 113 6.18 40.18 -25.39
CA HIS A 113 5.87 40.75 -26.70
C HIS A 113 4.42 41.24 -26.86
N LYS A 114 3.58 41.09 -25.83
CA LYS A 114 2.15 41.46 -25.84
C LYS A 114 1.35 40.81 -26.97
N VAL A 115 1.72 39.58 -27.33
CA VAL A 115 1.04 38.78 -28.34
C VAL A 115 0.00 37.85 -27.69
N LYS A 116 -1.07 37.53 -28.43
CA LYS A 116 -2.10 36.59 -27.95
C LYS A 116 -1.62 35.16 -28.18
N ILE A 117 -1.12 34.53 -27.11
CA ILE A 117 -0.78 33.10 -27.04
C ILE A 117 -1.44 32.56 -25.78
N ASP A 118 -2.13 31.43 -25.90
CA ASP A 118 -2.74 30.78 -24.74
C ASP A 118 -1.66 30.18 -23.84
N ALA A 119 -1.79 30.37 -22.52
CA ALA A 119 -0.91 29.77 -21.52
C ALA A 119 -1.26 28.28 -21.34
N ASP A 120 -1.05 27.50 -22.39
CA ASP A 120 -1.28 26.06 -22.44
C ASP A 120 0.03 25.29 -22.70
N PHE A 121 -0.07 23.97 -22.88
CA PHE A 121 1.07 23.08 -23.13
C PHE A 121 1.26 22.77 -24.61
N SER A 122 0.59 23.49 -25.50
CA SER A 122 0.65 23.31 -26.95
C SER A 122 1.57 24.34 -27.58
N ARG A 123 2.20 23.96 -28.69
CA ARG A 123 3.03 24.89 -29.46
C ARG A 123 2.13 25.78 -30.29
N HIS A 124 2.38 27.08 -30.24
CA HIS A 124 1.63 28.07 -31.01
C HIS A 124 2.47 28.61 -32.16
N LYS A 125 1.80 29.25 -33.12
CA LYS A 125 2.44 29.97 -34.22
C LYS A 125 1.94 31.42 -34.23
N LEU A 126 2.85 32.34 -34.52
CA LEU A 126 2.52 33.76 -34.66
C LEU A 126 2.48 34.16 -36.14
N LYS A 127 1.67 35.17 -36.45
CA LYS A 127 1.59 35.75 -37.81
C LYS A 127 2.87 36.48 -38.20
N ASP A 128 3.52 37.12 -37.23
CA ASP A 128 4.82 37.77 -37.43
C ASP A 128 5.91 36.69 -37.60
N PRO A 129 6.61 36.64 -38.74
CA PRO A 129 7.58 35.58 -39.02
C PRO A 129 8.83 35.63 -38.15
N ILE A 130 9.24 36.81 -37.67
CA ILE A 130 10.42 36.98 -36.81
C ILE A 130 10.08 36.52 -35.40
N LEU A 131 8.99 37.03 -34.82
CA LEU A 131 8.52 36.62 -33.50
C LEU A 131 8.16 35.13 -33.47
N ASN A 132 7.52 34.63 -34.54
CA ASN A 132 7.23 33.21 -34.65
C ASN A 132 8.50 32.37 -34.61
N ARG A 133 9.55 32.77 -35.34
CA ARG A 133 10.83 32.05 -35.34
C ARG A 133 11.45 32.02 -33.93
N HIS A 134 11.40 33.11 -33.19
CA HIS A 134 11.93 33.21 -31.82
C HIS A 134 11.12 32.34 -30.84
N LEU A 135 9.79 32.38 -30.94
CA LEU A 135 8.92 31.49 -30.17
C LEU A 135 9.23 30.02 -30.46
N GLN A 136 9.37 29.63 -31.73
CA GLN A 136 9.73 28.26 -32.09
C GLN A 136 11.11 27.84 -31.56
N GLN A 137 12.06 28.79 -31.45
CA GLN A 137 13.38 28.55 -30.88
C GLN A 137 13.36 28.40 -29.35
N CYS A 138 12.32 28.89 -28.67
CA CYS A 138 12.12 28.66 -27.24
C CYS A 138 11.54 27.28 -26.93
N TYR A 139 10.86 26.61 -27.87
CA TYR A 139 10.31 25.28 -27.65
C TYR A 139 11.38 24.17 -27.71
N PRO A 140 11.22 23.08 -26.93
CA PRO A 140 12.11 21.92 -27.01
C PRO A 140 12.12 21.23 -28.40
N PRO A 141 13.17 20.47 -28.75
CA PRO A 141 14.41 20.30 -28.01
C PRO A 141 15.29 21.56 -28.06
N LYS A 142 15.97 21.88 -26.95
CA LYS A 142 16.85 23.04 -26.88
C LYS A 142 17.98 22.93 -27.87
N ARG A 143 18.23 24.01 -28.60
CA ARG A 143 19.41 24.17 -29.46
C ARG A 143 20.38 25.15 -28.79
N PRO A 144 21.68 25.11 -29.09
CA PRO A 144 22.64 26.11 -28.57
C PRO A 144 22.28 27.54 -29.01
N THR A 145 21.44 27.70 -30.03
CA THR A 145 20.88 28.97 -30.50
C THR A 145 19.48 29.25 -29.97
N ALA A 146 19.04 28.55 -28.92
CA ALA A 146 17.73 28.75 -28.33
C ALA A 146 17.61 30.16 -27.74
N THR A 147 16.51 30.83 -28.07
CA THR A 147 16.17 32.15 -27.53
C THR A 147 15.77 32.07 -26.05
N CYS A 148 15.43 30.88 -25.55
CA CYS A 148 15.08 30.65 -24.15
C CYS A 148 16.03 29.66 -23.46
N LEU A 149 16.46 30.02 -22.26
CA LEU A 149 17.07 29.10 -21.30
C LEU A 149 15.99 28.73 -20.29
N ILE A 150 15.67 27.43 -20.17
CA ILE A 150 14.56 26.95 -19.33
C ILE A 150 15.10 25.92 -18.35
N ASP A 151 15.12 26.18 -17.06
CA ASP A 151 15.38 25.17 -16.05
C ASP A 151 14.05 24.66 -15.47
N VAL A 152 13.92 23.34 -15.34
CA VAL A 152 12.71 22.71 -14.84
C VAL A 152 13.09 21.83 -13.66
N SER A 153 12.60 22.18 -12.48
CA SER A 153 12.70 21.34 -11.29
C SER A 153 11.31 20.91 -10.84
N THR A 154 11.24 19.81 -10.10
CA THR A 154 9.97 19.29 -9.57
C THR A 154 10.03 19.31 -8.05
N GLU A 155 9.04 19.97 -7.45
CA GLU A 155 8.84 20.01 -6.01
C GLU A 155 7.64 19.13 -5.65
N ILE A 156 7.87 18.17 -4.75
CA ILE A 156 6.83 17.23 -4.31
C ILE A 156 6.61 17.43 -2.82
N THR A 157 5.36 17.62 -2.44
CA THR A 157 4.92 17.76 -1.04
C THR A 157 3.96 16.63 -0.71
N VAL A 158 4.23 15.93 0.40
CA VAL A 158 3.43 14.83 0.90
C VAL A 158 2.78 15.25 2.21
N TYR A 159 1.47 15.07 2.33
CA TYR A 159 0.67 15.44 3.49
C TYR A 159 0.17 14.17 4.18
N PRO A 160 0.71 13.83 5.37
CA PRO A 160 0.33 12.61 6.09
C PRO A 160 -1.07 12.69 6.71
N ASN A 161 -1.67 11.52 6.95
CA ASN A 161 -2.97 11.40 7.61
C ASN A 161 -2.87 11.59 9.13
N ILE A 162 -2.77 12.84 9.58
CA ILE A 162 -2.66 13.19 10.99
C ILE A 162 -3.83 14.04 11.50
N SER A 163 -4.13 13.94 12.80
CA SER A 163 -5.35 14.47 13.43
C SER A 163 -5.51 16.00 13.36
N THR A 164 -4.42 16.74 13.34
CA THR A 164 -4.43 18.21 13.21
C THR A 164 -4.25 18.69 11.77
N GLY A 165 -4.09 17.79 10.80
CA GLY A 165 -3.73 18.09 9.42
C GLY A 165 -2.39 18.81 9.32
N ASP A 166 -1.37 18.19 8.74
CA ASP A 166 -0.14 18.93 8.44
C ASP A 166 -0.42 19.89 7.27
N ARG A 167 -0.35 21.20 7.53
CA ARG A 167 -0.58 22.21 6.48
C ARG A 167 0.63 22.39 5.58
N GLU A 168 1.82 22.05 6.07
CA GLU A 168 3.07 22.21 5.35
C GLU A 168 3.43 20.93 4.59
N GLY A 169 3.13 19.78 5.19
CA GLY A 169 3.57 18.48 4.70
C GLY A 169 5.10 18.35 4.76
N PHE A 170 5.62 17.24 4.25
CA PHE A 170 7.05 17.05 4.09
C PHE A 170 7.43 17.01 2.60
N LYS A 171 8.64 17.50 2.30
CA LYS A 171 9.18 17.48 0.94
C LYS A 171 9.74 16.10 0.60
N ALA A 172 9.51 15.68 -0.64
CA ALA A 172 9.99 14.41 -1.16
C ALA A 172 10.70 14.58 -2.51
N LYS A 173 11.55 13.62 -2.84
CA LYS A 173 12.18 13.47 -4.16
C LYS A 173 11.80 12.13 -4.77
N ILE A 174 11.86 12.07 -6.09
CA ILE A 174 11.62 10.84 -6.85
C ILE A 174 12.83 9.93 -6.69
N ALA A 175 12.65 8.77 -6.06
CA ALA A 175 13.65 7.70 -6.02
C ALA A 175 13.55 6.81 -7.27
N HIS A 176 12.32 6.54 -7.71
CA HIS A 176 12.03 5.82 -8.94
C HIS A 176 10.71 6.35 -9.54
N ALA A 177 10.61 6.36 -10.87
CA ALA A 177 9.35 6.59 -11.58
C ALA A 177 9.35 5.73 -12.85
N GLY A 178 8.30 4.94 -13.04
CA GLY A 178 8.16 4.12 -14.23
C GLY A 178 7.93 4.95 -15.50
N ASP A 179 7.98 4.28 -16.65
CA ASP A 179 7.95 4.96 -17.97
C ASP A 179 6.57 5.48 -18.38
N SER A 180 5.49 4.91 -17.83
CA SER A 180 4.11 5.31 -18.12
C SER A 180 3.49 6.09 -16.96
N GLY A 181 2.52 6.96 -17.24
CA GLY A 181 1.79 7.69 -16.21
C GLY A 181 1.02 6.80 -15.22
N THR A 182 0.67 5.57 -15.62
CA THR A 182 0.01 4.57 -14.78
C THR A 182 0.98 3.66 -14.03
N SER A 183 2.29 3.73 -14.33
CA SER A 183 3.30 2.97 -13.59
C SER A 183 3.48 3.53 -12.18
N PRO A 184 3.91 2.71 -11.20
CA PRO A 184 4.28 3.21 -9.89
C PRO A 184 5.46 4.19 -9.94
N ALA A 185 5.43 5.15 -9.03
CA ALA A 185 6.55 5.98 -8.63
C ALA A 185 6.80 5.81 -7.14
N VAL A 186 8.08 5.86 -6.77
CA VAL A 186 8.56 5.74 -5.39
C VAL A 186 9.20 7.05 -4.99
N LEU A 187 8.71 7.60 -3.90
CA LEU A 187 9.14 8.87 -3.32
C LEU A 187 9.88 8.61 -2.02
N VAL A 188 10.92 9.39 -1.78
CA VAL A 188 11.63 9.40 -0.50
C VAL A 188 11.68 10.82 0.06
N PRO A 189 11.54 11.00 1.38
CA PRO A 189 11.62 12.33 1.99
C PRO A 189 13.00 12.97 1.75
N THR A 190 13.03 14.29 1.56
CA THR A 190 14.27 15.07 1.49
C THR A 190 14.68 15.64 2.85
N GLY A 191 13.84 15.49 3.86
CA GLY A 191 14.08 15.86 5.25
C GLY A 191 13.53 14.81 6.22
N ARG A 192 13.38 15.17 7.50
CA ARG A 192 12.68 14.30 8.46
C ARG A 192 11.20 14.32 8.12
N ALA A 193 10.63 13.17 7.76
CA ALA A 193 9.22 13.05 7.39
C ALA A 193 8.30 13.34 8.59
N ASP A 194 8.68 12.93 9.80
CA ASP A 194 8.20 13.36 11.13
C ASP A 194 8.53 12.26 12.17
N GLY A 195 8.57 12.63 13.46
CA GLY A 195 8.64 11.74 14.62
C GLY A 195 9.91 10.89 14.76
N GLY A 196 10.58 10.90 15.92
CA GLY A 196 11.77 10.04 16.16
C GLY A 196 11.53 8.52 16.00
N VAL A 197 10.27 8.10 15.80
CA VAL A 197 9.82 6.71 15.70
C VAL A 197 9.30 6.31 14.31
N GLY A 198 9.22 7.25 13.35
CA GLY A 198 8.77 7.03 11.98
C GLY A 198 7.27 7.22 11.71
N LEU A 199 6.87 7.10 10.44
CA LEU A 199 5.49 7.17 9.96
C LEU A 199 4.78 5.81 10.06
N PRO A 200 3.43 5.78 10.21
CA PRO A 200 2.63 4.57 10.00
C PRO A 200 2.83 4.01 8.59
N THR A 201 2.89 2.68 8.46
CA THR A 201 3.15 2.00 7.18
C THR A 201 2.04 1.02 6.81
N ALA A 202 1.79 0.88 5.52
CA ALA A 202 0.85 -0.09 5.02
C ALA A 202 1.53 -1.45 4.76
N PRO A 203 0.97 -2.57 5.23
CA PRO A 203 1.43 -3.89 4.83
C PRO A 203 1.15 -4.12 3.33
N LEU A 204 2.10 -4.75 2.63
CA LEU A 204 1.98 -5.11 1.23
C LEU A 204 1.65 -6.60 1.09
N ALA A 205 0.67 -6.92 0.25
CA ALA A 205 0.29 -8.30 0.00
C ALA A 205 1.36 -9.04 -0.82
N ARG A 206 1.36 -10.38 -0.77
CA ARG A 206 2.25 -11.19 -1.63
C ARG A 206 1.74 -11.30 -3.07
N GLN A 207 0.42 -11.30 -3.22
CA GLN A 207 -0.25 -11.48 -4.51
C GLN A 207 -1.61 -10.80 -4.50
N VAL A 208 -2.15 -10.56 -5.69
CA VAL A 208 -3.52 -10.09 -5.88
C VAL A 208 -4.48 -11.29 -5.78
N PRO A 209 -5.64 -11.19 -5.10
CA PRO A 209 -6.63 -12.26 -5.07
C PRO A 209 -7.11 -12.62 -6.47
N GLU A 210 -6.97 -13.87 -6.92
CA GLU A 210 -7.29 -14.27 -8.31
C GLU A 210 -8.79 -14.49 -8.54
N GLU A 211 -9.54 -14.72 -7.46
CA GLU A 211 -10.98 -15.00 -7.43
C GLU A 211 -11.78 -13.88 -8.13
N GLU A 212 -12.74 -14.26 -8.98
CA GLU A 212 -13.71 -13.30 -9.54
C GLU A 212 -14.64 -12.81 -8.44
N GLY A 213 -14.93 -11.51 -8.44
CA GLY A 213 -15.73 -10.91 -7.39
C GLY A 213 -14.97 -10.76 -6.07
N ALA A 214 -13.64 -10.90 -6.07
CA ALA A 214 -12.84 -10.62 -4.89
C ALA A 214 -13.08 -9.17 -4.43
N TRP A 215 -13.67 -9.03 -3.25
CA TRP A 215 -13.89 -7.77 -2.57
C TRP A 215 -12.57 -7.12 -2.17
N VAL A 216 -12.52 -5.81 -2.38
CA VAL A 216 -11.41 -4.95 -2.02
C VAL A 216 -11.95 -3.61 -1.53
N THR A 217 -11.13 -2.89 -0.76
CA THR A 217 -11.43 -1.52 -0.38
C THR A 217 -10.42 -0.56 -0.99
N VAL A 218 -10.88 0.50 -1.63
CA VAL A 218 -10.05 1.59 -2.11
C VAL A 218 -10.01 2.67 -1.04
N ALA A 219 -8.82 3.13 -0.66
CA ALA A 219 -8.66 4.21 0.30
C ALA A 219 -7.89 5.38 -0.31
N GLY A 220 -8.24 6.61 0.08
CA GLY A 220 -7.49 7.78 -0.35
C GLY A 220 -8.05 9.10 0.17
N PHE A 221 -7.54 10.19 -0.38
CA PHE A 221 -8.03 11.54 -0.06
C PHE A 221 -8.59 12.22 -1.31
N THR A 222 -9.53 13.14 -1.09
CA THR A 222 -10.06 14.02 -2.15
C THR A 222 -9.43 15.42 -2.12
N GLY A 223 -8.47 15.62 -1.22
CA GLY A 223 -7.75 16.88 -1.00
C GLY A 223 -6.78 16.77 0.17
N ARG A 224 -6.14 17.87 0.56
CA ARG A 224 -5.20 17.89 1.69
C ARG A 224 -5.89 17.44 2.99
N PRO A 225 -5.33 16.45 3.72
CA PRO A 225 -5.86 15.99 4.99
C PRO A 225 -6.03 17.14 5.98
N SER A 226 -7.19 17.21 6.60
CA SER A 226 -7.52 18.23 7.62
C SER A 226 -8.65 17.75 8.51
N ASP A 227 -9.03 18.56 9.49
CA ASP A 227 -10.23 18.36 10.30
C ASP A 227 -11.51 18.20 9.44
N LYS A 228 -11.56 18.89 8.30
CA LYS A 228 -12.68 18.90 7.34
C LYS A 228 -12.55 17.91 6.20
N VAL A 229 -11.33 17.48 5.87
CA VAL A 229 -11.05 16.55 4.78
C VAL A 229 -10.50 15.27 5.38
N ARG A 230 -11.40 14.30 5.57
CA ARG A 230 -11.07 12.94 6.03
C ARG A 230 -10.72 12.06 4.84
N HIS A 231 -10.03 10.95 5.13
CA HIS A 231 -9.83 9.92 4.13
C HIS A 231 -11.19 9.35 3.71
N THR A 232 -11.27 8.91 2.46
CA THR A 232 -12.43 8.26 1.85
C THR A 232 -12.10 6.81 1.62
N THR A 233 -13.00 5.91 2.00
CA THR A 233 -12.94 4.48 1.67
C THR A 233 -14.13 4.09 0.83
N ASP A 234 -13.94 3.22 -0.14
CA ASP A 234 -15.02 2.70 -0.97
C ASP A 234 -14.79 1.21 -1.29
N ILE A 235 -15.84 0.41 -1.21
CA ILE A 235 -15.80 -1.03 -1.50
C ILE A 235 -16.03 -1.27 -2.98
N ALA A 236 -15.25 -2.18 -3.57
CA ALA A 236 -15.40 -2.64 -4.94
C ALA A 236 -15.02 -4.12 -5.10
N HIS A 237 -15.32 -4.69 -6.25
CA HIS A 237 -15.05 -6.08 -6.58
C HIS A 237 -14.17 -6.19 -7.81
N LEU A 238 -13.23 -7.13 -7.78
CA LEU A 238 -12.30 -7.36 -8.88
C LEU A 238 -12.84 -8.39 -9.88
N THR A 239 -12.70 -8.13 -11.19
CA THR A 239 -12.95 -9.17 -12.23
C THR A 239 -11.96 -10.32 -12.11
N ALA A 240 -12.18 -11.52 -12.65
CA ALA A 240 -11.19 -12.62 -12.56
C ALA A 240 -9.76 -12.24 -13.05
N GLY A 241 -8.72 -12.89 -12.50
CA GLY A 241 -7.36 -12.90 -13.05
C GLY A 241 -6.32 -11.99 -12.38
N GLY A 242 -5.09 -12.00 -12.90
CA GLY A 242 -4.00 -11.17 -12.37
C GLY A 242 -4.11 -9.70 -12.77
N ALA A 243 -3.59 -8.80 -11.94
CA ALA A 243 -3.31 -7.44 -12.38
C ALA A 243 -2.06 -7.42 -13.26
N SER A 244 -2.10 -6.63 -14.33
CA SER A 244 -0.97 -6.35 -15.22
C SER A 244 -0.73 -4.85 -15.28
N GLU A 245 0.31 -4.41 -16.00
CA GLU A 245 0.57 -2.98 -16.27
C GLU A 245 -0.63 -2.26 -16.91
N LYS A 246 -1.46 -2.99 -17.69
CA LYS A 246 -2.68 -2.42 -18.27
C LYS A 246 -3.76 -2.21 -17.21
N GLY A 247 -3.65 -2.83 -16.05
CA GLY A 247 -4.57 -2.80 -14.94
C GLY A 247 -5.66 -3.87 -15.00
N ARG A 248 -6.18 -4.24 -13.83
CA ARG A 248 -7.36 -5.09 -13.64
C ARG A 248 -8.60 -4.21 -13.50
N THR A 249 -9.72 -4.64 -14.06
CA THR A 249 -11.00 -3.93 -14.00
C THR A 249 -11.78 -4.30 -12.74
N PHE A 250 -12.71 -3.41 -12.37
CA PHE A 250 -13.70 -3.68 -11.33
C PHE A 250 -15.02 -4.10 -11.96
N LYS A 251 -15.81 -4.89 -11.24
CA LYS A 251 -17.12 -5.35 -11.69
C LYS A 251 -17.93 -5.84 -10.51
N ASP A 252 -19.04 -5.17 -10.26
CA ASP A 252 -20.04 -5.62 -9.30
C ASP A 252 -20.59 -6.99 -9.74
N PRO A 253 -20.49 -8.05 -8.91
CA PRO A 253 -21.04 -9.36 -9.23
C PRO A 253 -22.55 -9.33 -9.46
N ASP A 254 -23.27 -8.40 -8.81
CA ASP A 254 -24.71 -8.25 -8.95
C ASP A 254 -25.11 -7.34 -10.14
N GLY A 255 -24.15 -6.65 -10.75
CA GLY A 255 -24.39 -5.69 -11.83
C GLY A 255 -25.27 -4.49 -11.44
N LYS A 256 -25.42 -4.19 -10.14
CA LYS A 256 -26.23 -3.08 -9.64
C LYS A 256 -25.47 -1.76 -9.68
N VAL A 257 -24.14 -1.81 -9.60
CA VAL A 257 -23.25 -0.66 -9.57
C VAL A 257 -22.24 -0.75 -10.71
N ASP A 258 -22.11 0.33 -11.48
CA ASP A 258 -20.99 0.52 -12.42
C ASP A 258 -19.73 0.90 -11.63
N GLU A 259 -19.06 -0.11 -11.06
CA GLU A 259 -17.84 0.08 -10.26
C GLU A 259 -16.71 0.77 -11.02
N PRO A 260 -16.40 0.44 -12.29
CA PRO A 260 -15.43 1.19 -13.08
C PRO A 260 -15.75 2.69 -13.13
N ALA A 261 -17.01 3.07 -13.34
CA ALA A 261 -17.37 4.47 -13.38
C ALA A 261 -17.36 5.14 -12.00
N LYS A 262 -17.81 4.44 -10.96
CA LYS A 262 -17.78 4.93 -9.58
C LYS A 262 -16.34 5.20 -9.14
N LEU A 263 -15.45 4.23 -9.31
CA LEU A 263 -14.05 4.34 -8.93
C LEU A 263 -13.27 5.30 -9.83
N GLY A 264 -13.59 5.35 -11.13
CA GLY A 264 -13.03 6.36 -12.04
C GLY A 264 -13.39 7.78 -11.60
N ALA A 265 -14.63 8.03 -11.18
CA ALA A 265 -15.05 9.32 -10.64
C ALA A 265 -14.37 9.65 -9.30
N LEU A 266 -14.09 8.66 -8.45
CA LEU A 266 -13.30 8.86 -7.23
C LEU A 266 -11.83 9.15 -7.54
N ALA A 267 -11.26 8.50 -8.55
CA ALA A 267 -9.91 8.78 -9.03
C ALA A 267 -9.78 10.25 -9.47
N ASP A 268 -10.76 10.76 -10.23
CA ASP A 268 -10.82 12.16 -10.67
C ASP A 268 -10.95 13.14 -9.49
N LYS A 269 -11.58 12.71 -8.39
CA LYS A 269 -11.70 13.49 -7.16
C LYS A 269 -10.44 13.46 -6.28
N GLY A 270 -9.41 12.68 -6.64
CA GLY A 270 -8.12 12.67 -5.95
C GLY A 270 -7.68 11.31 -5.40
N LEU A 271 -8.54 10.28 -5.43
CA LEU A 271 -8.15 8.93 -4.98
C LEU A 271 -7.19 8.23 -5.96
N ILE A 272 -6.89 8.84 -7.10
CA ILE A 272 -5.92 8.32 -8.05
C ILE A 272 -4.56 8.06 -7.37
N GLY A 273 -4.00 6.87 -7.58
CA GLY A 273 -2.81 6.38 -6.87
C GLY A 273 -3.05 5.87 -5.45
N GLY A 274 -4.29 5.92 -4.96
CA GLY A 274 -4.66 5.41 -3.65
C GLY A 274 -4.54 3.88 -3.56
N PRO A 275 -4.19 3.35 -2.38
CA PRO A 275 -4.05 1.92 -2.19
C PRO A 275 -5.39 1.19 -2.35
N ILE A 276 -5.30 -0.01 -2.91
CA ILE A 276 -6.38 -0.98 -2.94
C ILE A 276 -6.03 -2.07 -1.94
N ILE A 277 -6.93 -2.28 -0.99
CA ILE A 277 -6.73 -3.07 0.22
C ILE A 277 -7.48 -4.38 0.04
N GLY A 278 -6.75 -5.48 0.18
CA GLY A 278 -7.28 -6.83 0.22
C GLY A 278 -8.09 -7.07 1.49
N ASP A 279 -9.10 -7.90 1.37
CA ASP A 279 -10.06 -8.19 2.40
C ASP A 279 -9.58 -9.14 3.51
N LYS A 280 -8.68 -10.08 3.18
CA LYS A 280 -8.32 -11.17 4.12
C LYS A 280 -7.36 -10.71 5.20
N ASP A 281 -6.40 -9.87 4.83
CA ASP A 281 -5.27 -9.48 5.69
C ASP A 281 -5.13 -7.96 5.85
N GLY A 282 -5.97 -7.17 5.18
CA GLY A 282 -5.86 -5.71 5.19
C GLY A 282 -4.60 -5.21 4.53
N SER A 283 -3.95 -6.02 3.68
CA SER A 283 -2.74 -5.61 2.97
C SER A 283 -3.07 -4.91 1.65
N VAL A 284 -2.16 -4.04 1.21
CA VAL A 284 -2.25 -3.40 -0.10
C VAL A 284 -1.99 -4.43 -1.19
N VAL A 285 -2.98 -4.67 -2.05
CA VAL A 285 -2.92 -5.58 -3.20
C VAL A 285 -2.68 -4.83 -4.52
N GLY A 286 -2.79 -3.50 -4.53
CA GLY A 286 -2.62 -2.68 -5.72
C GLY A 286 -2.82 -1.19 -5.49
N MET A 287 -2.88 -0.43 -6.59
CA MET A 287 -3.19 1.00 -6.59
C MET A 287 -4.24 1.35 -7.63
N LEU A 288 -5.11 2.32 -7.29
CA LEU A 288 -6.13 2.83 -8.19
C LEU A 288 -5.51 3.62 -9.33
N ILE A 289 -5.84 3.26 -10.57
CA ILE A 289 -5.51 3.97 -11.80
C ILE A 289 -6.78 4.31 -12.60
N GLY A 290 -6.61 5.10 -13.67
CA GLY A 290 -7.70 5.49 -14.56
C GLY A 290 -8.25 6.88 -14.29
N GLY A 291 -9.56 7.03 -14.52
CA GLY A 291 -10.34 8.28 -14.41
C GLY A 291 -11.65 8.18 -15.20
N GLY A 292 -12.57 9.11 -14.96
CA GLY A 292 -13.89 9.17 -15.61
C GLY A 292 -14.69 7.90 -15.39
N LYS A 293 -14.96 7.16 -16.48
CA LYS A 293 -15.70 5.89 -16.44
C LYS A 293 -14.82 4.64 -16.31
N ASN A 294 -13.51 4.82 -16.21
CA ASN A 294 -12.52 3.76 -16.41
C ASN A 294 -11.64 3.54 -15.18
N GLY A 295 -12.23 3.39 -14.00
CA GLY A 295 -11.51 2.98 -12.79
C GLY A 295 -10.91 1.59 -12.94
N ARG A 296 -9.61 1.44 -12.65
CA ARG A 296 -8.86 0.18 -12.75
C ARG A 296 -7.80 0.08 -11.65
N MET A 297 -7.19 -1.08 -11.50
CA MET A 297 -6.15 -1.34 -10.51
C MET A 297 -4.85 -1.80 -11.17
N ILE A 298 -3.71 -1.25 -10.80
CA ILE A 298 -2.42 -1.93 -11.02
C ILE A 298 -2.06 -2.79 -9.80
N GLY A 299 -1.36 -3.90 -10.03
CA GLY A 299 -1.13 -4.92 -9.01
C GLY A 299 0.03 -4.63 -8.08
N ILE A 300 0.14 -5.48 -7.08
CA ILE A 300 1.25 -5.44 -6.11
C ILE A 300 2.60 -5.78 -6.74
N LYS A 301 2.63 -6.57 -7.83
CA LYS A 301 3.88 -6.94 -8.53
C LYS A 301 4.59 -5.72 -9.11
N GLU A 302 3.83 -4.83 -9.73
CA GLU A 302 4.35 -3.57 -10.29
C GLU A 302 4.89 -2.68 -9.17
N ILE A 303 4.20 -2.60 -8.03
CA ILE A 303 4.63 -1.84 -6.85
C ILE A 303 5.94 -2.39 -6.29
N THR A 304 6.02 -3.71 -6.07
CA THR A 304 7.23 -4.35 -5.53
C THR A 304 8.42 -4.19 -6.46
N LYS A 305 8.21 -4.28 -7.79
CA LYS A 305 9.26 -4.05 -8.78
C LYS A 305 9.79 -2.62 -8.70
N ALA A 306 8.92 -1.61 -8.64
CA ALA A 306 9.33 -0.21 -8.52
C ALA A 306 10.10 0.06 -7.22
N LEU A 307 9.72 -0.60 -6.11
CA LEU A 307 10.43 -0.51 -4.83
C LEU A 307 11.81 -1.16 -4.90
N GLU A 308 11.93 -2.33 -5.55
CA GLU A 308 13.21 -3.00 -5.78
C GLU A 308 14.16 -2.13 -6.63
N GLU A 309 13.65 -1.54 -7.72
CA GLU A 309 14.40 -0.62 -8.57
C GLU A 309 14.82 0.67 -7.81
N ALA A 310 13.99 1.13 -6.87
CA ALA A 310 14.32 2.20 -5.94
C ALA A 310 15.27 1.78 -4.80
N LYS A 311 15.58 0.48 -4.66
CA LYS A 311 16.35 -0.12 -3.56
C LYS A 311 15.73 0.13 -2.18
N ILE A 312 14.40 0.09 -2.12
CA ILE A 312 13.63 0.29 -0.89
C ILE A 312 12.96 -1.03 -0.52
N THR A 313 13.18 -1.48 0.71
CA THR A 313 12.50 -2.66 1.25
C THR A 313 11.33 -2.21 2.14
N PRO A 314 10.08 -2.53 1.76
CA PRO A 314 8.91 -2.29 2.60
C PRO A 314 9.07 -2.95 3.96
N ARG A 315 8.77 -2.22 5.04
CA ARG A 315 8.90 -2.74 6.40
C ARG A 315 7.96 -2.02 7.34
N ARG A 316 7.53 -2.74 8.38
CA ARG A 316 6.71 -2.19 9.45
C ARG A 316 7.57 -1.57 10.54
N GLY A 317 7.07 -0.50 11.14
CA GLY A 317 7.67 0.19 12.27
C GLY A 317 7.14 -0.28 13.62
N PRO A 318 7.72 0.24 14.73
CA PRO A 318 7.21 0.00 16.07
C PRO A 318 5.77 0.47 16.27
N ILE A 319 5.37 1.57 15.63
CA ILE A 319 4.00 2.11 15.67
C ILE A 319 3.01 1.10 15.12
N ASP A 320 3.30 0.51 13.95
CA ASP A 320 2.40 -0.44 13.28
C ASP A 320 2.17 -1.69 14.14
N SER A 321 3.22 -2.16 14.81
CA SER A 321 3.14 -3.32 15.70
C SER A 321 2.29 -3.03 16.94
N ALA A 322 2.48 -1.86 17.57
CA ALA A 322 1.67 -1.43 18.71
C ALA A 322 0.19 -1.21 18.31
N PHE A 323 -0.04 -0.68 17.12
CA PHE A 323 -1.37 -0.40 16.62
C PHE A 323 -2.15 -1.67 16.27
N GLU A 324 -1.51 -2.68 15.68
CA GLU A 324 -2.13 -3.98 15.42
C GLU A 324 -2.58 -4.69 16.71
N VAL A 325 -1.79 -4.62 17.79
CA VAL A 325 -2.21 -5.12 19.12
C VAL A 325 -3.47 -4.43 19.59
N ALA A 326 -3.48 -3.09 19.49
CA ALA A 326 -4.60 -2.29 19.94
C ALA A 326 -5.88 -2.59 19.12
N LEU A 327 -5.76 -2.70 17.80
CA LEU A 327 -6.85 -3.10 16.91
C LEU A 327 -7.37 -4.50 17.22
N THR A 328 -6.48 -5.46 17.47
CA THR A 328 -6.88 -6.83 17.81
C THR A 328 -7.74 -6.85 19.08
N ARG A 329 -7.34 -6.11 20.13
CA ARG A 329 -8.13 -6.00 21.36
C ARG A 329 -9.46 -5.29 21.12
N PHE A 330 -9.43 -4.21 20.34
CA PHE A 330 -10.61 -3.40 20.02
C PHE A 330 -11.68 -4.19 19.26
N HIS A 331 -11.29 -4.88 18.19
CA HIS A 331 -12.20 -5.66 17.34
C HIS A 331 -12.72 -6.91 18.04
N ASN A 332 -11.95 -7.49 18.96
CA ASN A 332 -12.41 -8.55 19.85
C ASN A 332 -13.23 -8.03 21.06
N LYS A 333 -13.58 -6.73 21.07
CA LYS A 333 -14.40 -6.07 22.10
C LYS A 333 -13.78 -6.08 23.50
N TYR A 334 -12.47 -6.27 23.64
CA TYR A 334 -11.74 -6.09 24.90
C TYR A 334 -11.40 -4.60 25.08
N TYR A 335 -12.42 -3.77 25.27
CA TYR A 335 -12.28 -2.32 25.27
C TYR A 335 -11.43 -1.83 26.44
N GLY A 336 -11.53 -2.45 27.62
CA GLY A 336 -10.66 -2.18 28.76
C GLY A 336 -9.17 -2.33 28.43
N ASP A 337 -8.80 -3.42 27.77
CA ASP A 337 -7.40 -3.70 27.38
C ASP A 337 -6.95 -2.90 26.15
N ALA A 338 -7.88 -2.51 25.29
CA ALA A 338 -7.61 -1.69 24.11
C ALA A 338 -7.21 -0.25 24.48
N VAL A 339 -7.77 0.32 25.55
CA VAL A 339 -7.46 1.69 26.00
C VAL A 339 -5.95 1.92 26.22
N PRO A 340 -5.25 1.17 27.09
CA PRO A 340 -3.81 1.37 27.27
C PRO A 340 -2.99 1.04 26.02
N ALA A 341 -3.48 0.12 25.17
CA ALA A 341 -2.81 -0.20 23.91
C ALA A 341 -2.85 0.97 22.92
N PHE A 342 -4.00 1.63 22.72
CA PHE A 342 -4.08 2.83 21.88
C PHE A 342 -3.36 4.03 22.49
N GLN A 343 -3.37 4.18 23.82
CA GLN A 343 -2.54 5.20 24.48
C GLN A 343 -1.07 5.03 24.12
N ARG A 344 -0.56 3.78 24.10
CA ARG A 344 0.81 3.50 23.67
C ARG A 344 1.07 3.87 22.20
N VAL A 345 0.10 3.66 21.32
CA VAL A 345 0.20 4.11 19.91
C VAL A 345 0.32 5.63 19.83
N LEU A 346 -0.50 6.36 20.59
CA LEU A 346 -0.48 7.82 20.62
C LEU A 346 0.76 8.40 21.33
N GLU A 347 1.37 7.67 22.25
CA GLU A 347 2.68 8.04 22.80
C GLU A 347 3.79 7.97 21.75
N LEU A 348 3.75 6.95 20.88
CA LEU A 348 4.69 6.81 19.78
C LEU A 348 4.41 7.84 18.68
N PHE A 349 3.14 7.96 18.27
CA PHE A 349 2.70 8.85 17.20
C PHE A 349 1.43 9.63 17.61
N PRO A 350 1.58 10.80 18.25
CA PRO A 350 0.44 11.58 18.77
C PRO A 350 -0.60 11.97 17.71
N GLY A 351 -0.18 12.05 16.44
CA GLY A 351 -1.05 12.38 15.31
C GLY A 351 -1.91 11.23 14.79
N HIS A 352 -1.82 10.02 15.34
CA HIS A 352 -2.45 8.82 14.77
C HIS A 352 -3.99 8.90 14.78
N VAL A 353 -4.60 9.24 13.64
CA VAL A 353 -6.05 9.53 13.56
C VAL A 353 -6.93 8.35 13.99
N VAL A 354 -6.65 7.15 13.47
CA VAL A 354 -7.48 5.96 13.72
C VAL A 354 -7.37 5.50 15.17
N ALA A 355 -6.15 5.46 15.74
CA ALA A 355 -5.94 5.15 17.15
C ALA A 355 -6.65 6.15 18.09
N ALA A 356 -6.65 7.45 17.77
CA ALA A 356 -7.36 8.44 18.57
C ALA A 356 -8.89 8.23 18.56
N GLU A 357 -9.45 7.87 17.40
CA GLU A 357 -10.87 7.56 17.25
C GLU A 357 -11.25 6.28 18.00
N HIS A 358 -10.48 5.20 17.81
CA HIS A 358 -10.72 3.93 18.50
C HIS A 358 -10.48 4.01 20.00
N LEU A 359 -9.52 4.83 20.46
CA LEU A 359 -9.34 5.11 21.88
C LEU A 359 -10.59 5.74 22.49
N LYS A 360 -11.19 6.74 21.82
CA LYS A 360 -12.42 7.37 22.29
C LYS A 360 -13.56 6.35 22.41
N THR A 361 -13.74 5.51 21.40
CA THR A 361 -14.76 4.45 21.41
C THR A 361 -14.48 3.42 22.52
N ALA A 362 -13.23 2.98 22.66
CA ALA A 362 -12.83 2.03 23.70
C ALA A 362 -13.05 2.61 25.11
N GLN A 363 -12.72 3.88 25.34
CA GLN A 363 -12.97 4.55 26.62
C GLN A 363 -14.46 4.63 26.97
N GLN A 364 -15.32 4.88 25.98
CA GLN A 364 -16.78 4.93 26.16
C GLN A 364 -17.38 3.56 26.48
N LYS A 365 -16.80 2.48 25.92
CA LYS A 365 -17.32 1.11 26.07
C LYS A 365 -16.65 0.32 27.19
N ARG A 366 -15.50 0.79 27.71
CA ARG A 366 -14.75 0.15 28.79
C ARG A 366 -15.64 -0.07 30.02
N GLY A 367 -15.67 -1.32 30.50
CA GLY A 367 -16.48 -1.71 31.65
C GLY A 367 -17.99 -1.72 31.38
N GLY A 368 -18.42 -1.51 30.13
CA GLY A 368 -19.80 -1.64 29.70
C GLY A 368 -20.16 -3.08 29.33
N PRO A 369 -21.44 -3.37 29.02
CA PRO A 369 -21.91 -4.72 28.65
C PRO A 369 -21.33 -5.25 27.33
N GLU A 370 -20.80 -4.35 26.50
CA GLU A 370 -20.10 -4.70 25.26
C GLU A 370 -18.64 -5.10 25.49
N ASP A 371 -18.06 -4.79 26.65
CA ASP A 371 -16.67 -5.12 26.98
C ASP A 371 -16.54 -6.61 27.34
N ALA A 372 -15.83 -7.36 26.49
CA ALA A 372 -15.65 -8.80 26.65
C ALA A 372 -14.81 -9.17 27.88
N ALA A 373 -13.96 -8.27 28.37
CA ALA A 373 -13.12 -8.51 29.55
C ALA A 373 -13.97 -8.86 30.79
N LEU A 374 -15.10 -8.15 30.99
CA LEU A 374 -16.00 -8.41 32.10
C LEU A 374 -16.67 -9.80 32.00
N LYS A 375 -16.99 -10.25 30.79
CA LYS A 375 -17.61 -11.58 30.58
C LYS A 375 -16.64 -12.71 30.92
N ALA A 376 -15.36 -12.54 30.60
CA ALA A 376 -14.33 -13.52 30.93
C ALA A 376 -14.06 -13.59 32.44
N GLU A 377 -14.06 -12.46 33.15
CA GLU A 377 -13.93 -12.42 34.61
C GLU A 377 -15.14 -13.05 35.31
N HIS A 378 -16.36 -12.76 34.87
CA HIS A 378 -17.57 -13.39 35.41
C HIS A 378 -17.64 -14.88 35.11
N ALA A 379 -17.31 -15.32 33.89
CA ALA A 379 -17.25 -16.74 33.55
C ALA A 379 -16.20 -17.49 34.38
N SER A 380 -15.07 -16.85 34.68
CA SER A 380 -13.99 -17.43 35.50
C SER A 380 -14.40 -17.49 36.98
N ALA A 381 -15.09 -16.47 37.50
CA ALA A 381 -15.61 -16.44 38.88
C ALA A 381 -16.74 -17.46 39.10
N GLU A 382 -17.57 -17.71 38.08
CA GLU A 382 -18.68 -18.68 38.16
C GLU A 382 -18.23 -20.13 37.90
N SER A 383 -17.08 -20.34 37.25
CA SER A 383 -16.48 -21.68 37.09
C SER A 383 -15.90 -22.28 38.38
N GLY A 384 -15.93 -21.51 39.49
CA GLY A 384 -15.78 -22.04 40.85
C GLY A 384 -17.01 -22.82 41.35
N GLN A 385 -18.10 -22.86 40.57
CA GLN A 385 -19.16 -23.84 40.76
C GLN A 385 -18.57 -25.20 40.38
N GLU A 386 -18.05 -25.91 41.38
CA GLU A 386 -17.59 -27.30 41.32
C GLU A 386 -18.46 -28.04 40.31
N VAL A 387 -17.94 -28.29 39.09
CA VAL A 387 -18.65 -29.12 38.11
C VAL A 387 -18.83 -30.43 38.85
N PRO A 388 -20.05 -30.74 39.32
CA PRO A 388 -20.19 -31.69 40.40
C PRO A 388 -19.73 -33.00 39.79
N LEU A 389 -18.65 -33.61 40.31
CA LEU A 389 -17.87 -34.69 39.67
C LEU A 389 -18.70 -35.95 39.29
N TRP A 390 -19.97 -35.99 39.68
CA TRP A 390 -20.88 -37.10 39.46
C TRP A 390 -21.07 -37.55 38.00
N PRO A 391 -21.12 -36.72 36.93
CA PRO A 391 -21.30 -37.24 35.59
C PRO A 391 -20.02 -37.92 35.09
N PHE A 392 -18.83 -37.51 35.56
CA PHE A 392 -17.58 -38.21 35.29
C PHE A 392 -17.46 -39.50 36.10
N ILE A 393 -17.95 -39.53 37.34
CA ILE A 393 -18.06 -40.76 38.14
C ILE A 393 -19.04 -41.73 37.49
N VAL A 394 -20.21 -41.27 37.03
CA VAL A 394 -21.20 -42.11 36.34
C VAL A 394 -20.66 -42.61 35.01
N ALA A 395 -20.03 -41.75 34.21
CA ALA A 395 -19.39 -42.17 32.96
C ALA A 395 -18.25 -43.18 33.20
N GLY A 396 -17.43 -42.95 34.23
CA GLY A 396 -16.38 -43.88 34.65
C GLY A 396 -16.93 -45.23 35.10
N VAL A 397 -18.00 -45.25 35.91
CA VAL A 397 -18.68 -46.47 36.36
C VAL A 397 -19.32 -47.21 35.18
N VAL A 398 -19.95 -46.51 34.23
CA VAL A 398 -20.52 -47.13 33.02
C VAL A 398 -19.42 -47.76 32.16
N LEU A 399 -18.28 -47.08 32.00
CA LEU A 399 -17.15 -47.60 31.23
C LEU A 399 -16.51 -48.82 31.92
N LEU A 400 -16.41 -48.79 33.25
CA LEU A 400 -15.88 -49.88 34.05
C LEU A 400 -16.83 -51.09 34.06
N LEU A 401 -18.15 -50.85 34.11
CA LEU A 401 -19.17 -51.90 33.94
C LEU A 401 -19.16 -52.48 32.52
N ALA A 402 -18.95 -51.67 31.48
CA ALA A 402 -18.80 -52.16 30.11
C ALA A 402 -17.53 -53.02 29.94
N LEU A 403 -16.41 -52.61 30.55
CA LEU A 403 -15.16 -53.36 30.56
C LEU A 403 -15.22 -54.64 31.40
N LEU A 404 -16.05 -54.70 32.44
CA LEU A 404 -16.28 -55.92 33.21
C LEU A 404 -17.34 -56.84 32.58
N ALA A 405 -18.35 -56.29 31.90
CA ALA A 405 -19.40 -57.07 31.24
C ALA A 405 -18.94 -57.67 29.90
N GLY A 406 -18.03 -57.01 29.18
CA GLY A 406 -17.47 -57.49 27.91
C GLY A 406 -16.81 -58.87 28.00
N PRO A 407 -15.87 -59.09 28.94
CA PRO A 407 -15.24 -60.40 29.16
C PRO A 407 -16.24 -61.45 29.64
N LEU A 408 -17.21 -61.07 30.47
CA LEU A 408 -18.20 -61.99 31.04
C LEU A 408 -19.22 -62.46 30.00
N LEU A 409 -19.59 -61.60 29.04
CA LEU A 409 -20.41 -61.96 27.87
C LEU A 409 -19.62 -62.78 26.84
N LEU A 410 -18.34 -62.49 26.63
CA LEU A 410 -17.46 -63.30 25.77
C LEU A 410 -17.18 -64.69 26.38
N TRP A 411 -17.06 -64.79 27.70
CA TRP A 411 -16.86 -66.06 28.39
C TRP A 411 -18.13 -66.93 28.36
N ARG A 412 -19.32 -66.31 28.45
CA ARG A 412 -20.60 -67.01 28.29
C ARG A 412 -20.83 -67.51 26.85
N ARG A 413 -20.20 -66.88 25.85
CA ARG A 413 -20.26 -67.30 24.44
C ARG A 413 -19.27 -68.41 24.09
N ARG A 414 -18.21 -68.63 24.90
CA ARG A 414 -17.23 -69.71 24.69
C ARG A 414 -17.68 -71.08 25.21
N ALA A 415 -18.73 -71.16 26.04
CA ALA A 415 -19.24 -72.44 26.54
C ALA A 415 -20.22 -73.17 25.58
N SER A 416 -20.31 -72.77 24.31
CA SER A 416 -21.25 -73.39 23.34
C SER A 416 -20.70 -73.56 21.93
N ARG A 417 -19.37 -73.59 21.76
CA ARG A 417 -18.73 -74.03 20.51
C ARG A 417 -17.51 -74.88 20.85
N ASP A 418 -17.80 -76.12 21.25
CA ASP A 418 -16.97 -77.24 20.84
C ASP A 418 -17.42 -77.65 19.43
N SER A 419 -16.48 -78.15 18.64
CA SER A 419 -16.57 -78.63 17.24
C SER A 419 -16.66 -77.57 16.12
N ASP A 420 -15.73 -77.73 15.18
CA ASP A 420 -15.63 -77.15 13.83
C ASP A 420 -15.14 -75.70 13.71
N ASP A 421 -13.82 -75.55 13.59
CA ASP A 421 -13.16 -75.06 12.36
C ASP A 421 -11.67 -74.73 12.67
N LEU A 422 -10.82 -75.72 12.38
CA LEU A 422 -9.38 -75.60 12.23
C LEU A 422 -9.11 -75.67 10.73
N ASP A 423 -9.07 -74.54 10.05
CA ASP A 423 -8.46 -74.30 8.73
C ASP A 423 -8.85 -72.86 8.33
N ASP A 424 -7.92 -71.90 8.41
CA ASP A 424 -7.89 -70.60 7.69
C ASP A 424 -7.11 -69.54 8.49
N LEU A 425 -5.79 -69.76 8.66
CA LEU A 425 -4.85 -68.72 9.08
C LEU A 425 -3.54 -68.86 8.29
N ASP A 426 -3.59 -68.55 6.99
CA ASP A 426 -2.41 -68.33 6.14
C ASP A 426 -2.48 -67.04 5.27
N ASP A 427 -3.54 -66.22 5.37
CA ASP A 427 -3.78 -65.11 4.41
C ASP A 427 -3.67 -63.67 4.99
N LEU A 428 -2.97 -63.46 6.12
CA LEU A 428 -2.84 -62.12 6.73
C LEU A 428 -1.41 -61.54 6.81
N GLU A 429 -0.43 -62.15 6.14
CA GLU A 429 0.93 -61.60 6.03
C GLU A 429 1.19 -60.91 4.66
N GLU A 430 0.29 -61.06 3.67
CA GLU A 430 0.51 -60.56 2.30
C GLU A 430 -0.06 -59.15 2.01
N LEU A 431 -0.85 -58.56 2.94
CA LEU A 431 -1.47 -57.24 2.74
C LEU A 431 -0.62 -56.05 3.25
N GLU A 432 0.42 -56.29 4.06
CA GLU A 432 1.32 -55.23 4.54
C GLU A 432 2.54 -55.01 3.61
N GLU A 433 2.92 -56.01 2.79
CA GLU A 433 3.94 -55.84 1.74
C GLU A 433 3.42 -55.15 0.46
N LEU A 434 2.11 -55.22 0.18
CA LEU A 434 1.53 -54.60 -1.02
C LEU A 434 1.34 -53.07 -0.94
N GLU A 435 1.24 -52.50 0.27
CA GLU A 435 1.21 -51.04 0.44
C GLU A 435 2.60 -50.40 0.44
N SER A 436 3.64 -51.14 0.86
CA SER A 436 5.03 -50.65 0.81
C SER A 436 5.64 -50.71 -0.60
N LEU A 437 5.21 -51.66 -1.44
CA LEU A 437 5.64 -51.75 -2.84
C LEU A 437 5.04 -50.68 -3.77
N LYS A 438 3.83 -50.16 -3.48
CA LYS A 438 3.24 -49.05 -4.25
C LYS A 438 3.90 -47.69 -4.00
N ALA A 439 4.56 -47.51 -2.85
CA ALA A 439 5.29 -46.28 -2.53
C ALA A 439 6.65 -46.18 -3.25
N LEU A 440 7.24 -47.30 -3.70
CA LEU A 440 8.52 -47.34 -4.41
C LEU A 440 8.41 -47.30 -5.94
N GLN A 441 7.19 -47.44 -6.50
CA GLN A 441 6.97 -47.48 -7.94
C GLN A 441 6.62 -46.11 -8.58
N ALA A 442 6.55 -45.04 -7.79
CA ALA A 442 6.24 -43.68 -8.25
C ALA A 442 7.48 -42.81 -8.58
N LEU A 443 8.70 -43.37 -8.54
CA LEU A 443 9.95 -42.63 -8.79
C LEU A 443 10.85 -43.28 -9.87
N LYS A 444 10.28 -43.89 -10.92
CA LYS A 444 11.08 -44.40 -12.03
C LYS A 444 10.50 -44.06 -13.40
N GLU A 445 11.14 -43.10 -14.05
CA GLU A 445 11.00 -42.73 -15.46
C GLU A 445 11.32 -43.91 -16.41
N PRO A 446 10.79 -43.89 -17.65
CA PRO A 446 11.43 -44.40 -18.86
C PRO A 446 11.83 -43.23 -19.80
N ASP A 447 12.83 -43.24 -20.67
CA ASP A 447 13.85 -44.22 -21.07
C ASP A 447 14.93 -43.48 -21.91
N LYS A 448 16.12 -44.12 -22.03
CA LYS A 448 17.26 -43.85 -22.95
C LYS A 448 16.88 -44.08 -24.44
N GLU A 449 17.62 -43.70 -25.50
CA GLU A 449 19.01 -43.98 -25.96
C GLU A 449 19.47 -42.90 -27.00
N ASP A 450 20.75 -42.52 -27.22
CA ASP A 450 21.82 -43.31 -27.87
C ASP A 450 23.25 -42.68 -27.77
N ALA A 451 24.26 -43.57 -27.60
CA ALA A 451 25.68 -43.55 -28.05
C ALA A 451 26.74 -42.54 -27.46
N PRO A 452 28.07 -42.79 -27.63
CA PRO A 452 28.82 -43.92 -27.10
C PRO A 452 30.11 -43.54 -26.30
N SER A 453 30.45 -44.46 -25.38
CA SER A 453 31.74 -44.75 -24.73
C SER A 453 33.01 -43.95 -25.10
N ALA A 454 33.62 -43.32 -24.09
CA ALA A 454 35.07 -43.10 -24.02
C ALA A 454 35.56 -43.30 -22.58
N ARG A 455 36.67 -44.06 -22.46
CA ARG A 455 37.41 -44.45 -21.26
C ARG A 455 37.72 -43.26 -20.33
N GLU A 456 37.48 -43.42 -19.03
CA GLU A 456 38.17 -42.65 -17.99
C GLU A 456 39.22 -43.51 -17.28
N GLU A 457 40.43 -42.97 -17.30
CA GLU A 457 41.64 -43.45 -16.69
C GLU A 457 41.73 -42.85 -15.29
N THR A 458 41.78 -43.71 -14.27
CA THR A 458 41.97 -43.34 -12.87
C THR A 458 43.24 -42.49 -12.70
N THR A 459 43.10 -41.22 -12.32
CA THR A 459 44.20 -40.42 -11.78
C THR A 459 43.78 -39.69 -10.51
N SER A 460 44.56 -39.92 -9.45
CA SER A 460 44.44 -39.35 -8.12
C SER A 460 44.46 -37.80 -8.13
N PRO A 461 43.83 -37.15 -7.14
CA PRO A 461 43.84 -35.70 -7.03
C PRO A 461 45.25 -35.16 -6.71
N PRO A 462 45.72 -34.10 -7.38
CA PRO A 462 46.98 -33.46 -7.03
C PRO A 462 46.85 -32.61 -5.76
N GLU A 463 47.91 -32.71 -4.97
CA GLU A 463 48.27 -31.97 -3.77
C GLU A 463 48.15 -30.43 -3.97
N PRO A 464 47.66 -29.67 -2.97
CA PRO A 464 47.50 -28.23 -3.11
C PRO A 464 48.86 -27.51 -3.16
N ALA A 465 49.09 -26.78 -4.25
CA ALA A 465 50.29 -25.96 -4.44
C ALA A 465 50.39 -24.81 -3.42
N PRO A 466 51.62 -24.44 -2.99
CA PRO A 466 51.85 -23.39 -2.01
C PRO A 466 51.53 -21.99 -2.57
N SER A 467 51.01 -21.14 -1.69
CA SER A 467 50.66 -19.75 -1.99
C SER A 467 51.86 -18.94 -2.48
N PRO A 468 51.69 -18.05 -3.49
CA PRO A 468 52.77 -17.20 -3.96
C PRO A 468 53.14 -16.12 -2.93
N PRO A 469 54.40 -15.66 -2.88
CA PRO A 469 54.87 -14.68 -1.92
C PRO A 469 54.26 -13.29 -2.15
N ARG A 470 53.94 -12.65 -1.03
CA ARG A 470 53.52 -11.24 -0.90
C ARG A 470 54.49 -10.33 -1.68
N ARG A 471 53.99 -9.63 -2.70
CA ARG A 471 54.71 -8.52 -3.33
C ARG A 471 54.75 -7.32 -2.37
N VAL A 472 55.96 -6.85 -2.10
CA VAL A 472 56.27 -5.57 -1.45
C VAL A 472 55.89 -4.43 -2.40
N PRO A 473 55.23 -3.35 -1.95
CA PRO A 473 55.00 -2.18 -2.79
C PRO A 473 56.32 -1.41 -2.99
N VAL A 474 56.76 -1.36 -4.24
CA VAL A 474 57.89 -0.54 -4.71
C VAL A 474 57.36 0.82 -5.17
N GLY A 475 57.98 1.89 -4.67
CA GLY A 475 58.25 3.13 -5.43
C GLY A 475 57.11 4.13 -5.58
N ALA A 476 57.25 5.26 -4.88
CA ALA A 476 56.56 6.51 -5.18
C ALA A 476 56.96 7.06 -6.58
N PRO A 477 56.05 7.69 -7.33
CA PRO A 477 56.41 8.40 -8.55
C PRO A 477 57.08 9.75 -8.25
N VAL A 478 58.19 9.99 -8.96
CA VAL A 478 58.90 11.28 -9.07
C VAL A 478 57.99 12.30 -9.80
N PRO A 479 57.99 13.60 -9.42
CA PRO A 479 57.23 14.64 -10.12
C PRO A 479 57.86 14.94 -11.48
N GLY A 480 57.08 14.81 -12.55
CA GLY A 480 57.48 15.22 -13.89
C GLY A 480 57.35 16.74 -14.09
N ASP A 481 58.37 17.30 -14.73
CA ASP A 481 58.49 18.71 -15.11
C ASP A 481 57.30 19.19 -15.96
N GLY A 482 56.56 20.16 -15.43
CA GLY A 482 55.55 20.92 -16.18
C GLY A 482 56.17 22.03 -17.03
N PRO A 483 55.50 22.45 -18.13
CA PRO A 483 56.00 23.51 -19.01
C PRO A 483 55.99 24.89 -18.31
N PRO A 484 56.87 25.83 -18.73
CA PRO A 484 57.06 27.10 -18.04
C PRO A 484 55.81 28.00 -18.10
N PRO A 485 55.53 28.79 -17.04
CA PRO A 485 54.37 29.64 -16.98
C PRO A 485 54.45 30.78 -18.02
N ARG A 486 53.35 30.96 -18.76
CA ARG A 486 53.14 32.11 -19.66
C ARG A 486 53.11 33.40 -18.83
N ARG A 487 53.96 34.35 -19.22
CA ARG A 487 54.00 35.74 -18.73
C ARG A 487 52.63 36.40 -18.90
N ARG A 488 52.08 36.93 -17.81
CA ARG A 488 50.97 37.90 -17.84
C ARG A 488 51.53 39.29 -18.19
N PRO A 489 50.83 40.10 -19.00
CA PRO A 489 51.19 41.50 -19.22
C PRO A 489 50.94 42.33 -17.95
N PRO A 490 51.68 43.44 -17.75
CA PRO A 490 51.56 44.29 -16.57
C PRO A 490 50.26 45.09 -16.66
N TYR A 491 49.42 44.98 -15.63
CA TYR A 491 48.32 45.92 -15.43
C TYR A 491 48.82 47.08 -14.57
N ASP A 492 48.51 48.27 -15.07
CA ASP A 492 48.81 49.59 -14.54
C ASP A 492 48.13 49.80 -13.19
N GLU A 493 48.91 50.33 -12.25
CA GLU A 493 48.54 50.61 -10.87
C GLU A 493 48.28 52.12 -10.78
N SER A 494 47.05 52.56 -11.02
CA SER A 494 46.58 53.90 -10.64
C SER A 494 45.06 54.01 -10.72
N ALA A 495 44.38 53.99 -9.56
CA ALA A 495 43.28 54.90 -9.20
C ALA A 495 42.46 54.37 -7.99
N ASP A 496 42.42 55.20 -6.95
CA ASP A 496 41.35 55.44 -5.98
C ASP A 496 40.77 54.27 -5.15
N ALA A 497 41.35 54.14 -3.95
CA ALA A 497 40.71 53.53 -2.79
C ALA A 497 39.54 54.40 -2.28
N THR A 498 38.31 54.00 -2.60
CA THR A 498 37.12 54.43 -1.85
C THR A 498 36.92 53.50 -0.66
N VAL A 499 37.08 54.05 0.54
CA VAL A 499 36.86 53.35 1.82
C VAL A 499 35.37 53.04 2.00
N VAL A 500 34.99 51.76 1.96
CA VAL A 500 33.69 51.29 2.45
C VAL A 500 33.88 50.81 3.89
N VAL A 501 33.47 51.64 4.85
CA VAL A 501 33.35 51.27 6.26
C VAL A 501 32.18 50.29 6.39
N GLY A 502 32.50 49.01 6.65
CA GLY A 502 31.51 48.00 6.99
C GLY A 502 30.81 48.34 8.30
N ARG A 503 29.49 48.54 8.26
CA ARG A 503 28.63 48.56 9.46
C ARG A 503 28.58 47.15 10.07
N PRO A 504 28.78 46.98 11.38
CA PRO A 504 28.53 45.70 12.04
C PRO A 504 27.03 45.40 12.00
N ARG A 505 26.66 44.21 11.52
CA ARG A 505 25.29 43.68 11.58
C ARG A 505 24.93 43.44 13.04
N SER A 506 24.10 44.32 13.59
CA SER A 506 23.41 44.13 14.85
C SER A 506 22.40 42.99 14.74
N PHE A 507 22.56 41.96 15.56
CA PHE A 507 21.56 40.91 15.76
C PHE A 507 20.26 41.53 16.32
N PRO A 508 19.06 41.09 15.86
CA PRO A 508 17.82 41.49 16.50
C PRO A 508 17.76 40.89 17.93
N PRO A 509 17.29 41.65 18.94
CA PRO A 509 17.13 41.13 20.29
C PRO A 509 16.05 40.02 20.32
N LEU A 510 16.36 38.95 21.03
CA LEU A 510 15.43 37.87 21.36
C LEU A 510 14.12 38.44 21.95
N PRO A 511 12.94 37.89 21.60
CA PRO A 511 11.69 38.29 22.22
C PRO A 511 11.72 37.97 23.72
N LYS A 512 11.44 38.99 24.54
CA LYS A 512 11.29 38.86 25.99
C LYS A 512 10.08 37.96 26.29
N ILE A 513 10.35 36.81 26.89
CA ILE A 513 9.33 35.93 27.48
C ILE A 513 8.73 36.71 28.68
N PRO A 514 7.41 36.99 28.70
CA PRO A 514 6.79 37.57 29.89
C PRO A 514 6.87 36.57 31.04
N ALA A 515 7.39 37.02 32.19
CA ALA A 515 7.44 36.27 33.42
C ALA A 515 6.03 35.79 33.78
N GLN A 516 5.80 34.47 33.77
CA GLN A 516 4.57 33.88 34.28
C GLN A 516 4.52 34.10 35.78
N SER A 517 3.63 35.01 36.18
CA SER A 517 3.19 35.18 37.56
C SER A 517 2.41 33.95 38.02
N GLY A 518 2.95 33.26 39.02
CA GLY A 518 2.21 32.63 40.12
C GLY A 518 1.12 31.63 39.78
N PHE A 519 1.51 30.38 39.50
CA PHE A 519 0.61 29.24 39.69
C PHE A 519 0.71 28.78 41.16
N ARG A 520 -0.26 29.19 41.99
CA ARG A 520 -0.49 28.62 43.32
C ARG A 520 -1.20 27.27 43.15
N PRO A 521 -0.69 26.16 43.70
CA PRO A 521 -1.47 24.93 43.79
C PRO A 521 -2.60 25.12 44.81
N PRO A 522 -3.82 24.62 44.55
CA PRO A 522 -4.85 24.56 45.58
C PRO A 522 -4.44 23.53 46.64
N VAL A 523 -4.26 24.04 47.86
CA VAL A 523 -4.26 23.25 49.10
C VAL A 523 -5.68 22.74 49.29
N GLY A 524 -5.91 21.48 48.93
CA GLY A 524 -7.12 20.73 49.26
C GLY A 524 -6.91 19.98 50.57
N SER A 525 -7.49 20.52 51.62
CA SER A 525 -7.65 19.96 52.96
C SER A 525 -8.23 18.54 52.95
N GLY A 526 -7.60 17.64 53.70
CA GLY A 526 -8.23 16.40 54.15
C GLY A 526 -9.17 16.64 55.34
N SER A 527 -10.22 15.83 55.40
CA SER A 527 -11.08 15.44 56.55
C SER A 527 -12.43 15.03 55.95
N ALA A 528 -13.16 13.99 56.36
CA ALA A 528 -12.98 12.90 57.29
C ALA A 528 -14.20 11.98 57.06
N SER A 529 -14.07 10.70 57.37
CA SER A 529 -15.17 9.75 57.50
C SER A 529 -16.17 10.15 58.61
N ALA A 530 -17.46 10.04 58.32
CA ALA A 530 -18.56 9.72 59.26
C ALA A 530 -19.83 9.54 58.40
N SER A 531 -20.36 8.34 58.18
CA SER A 531 -21.36 7.64 59.02
C SER A 531 -22.63 8.45 59.33
N GLY A 532 -23.78 8.00 58.82
CA GLY A 532 -25.04 8.06 59.56
C GLY A 532 -26.21 8.81 58.91
N THR A 533 -27.23 8.02 58.55
CA THR A 533 -28.68 8.23 58.76
C THR A 533 -29.45 9.29 57.95
N ASP A 534 -30.31 8.79 57.04
CA ASP A 534 -31.69 9.24 56.77
C ASP A 534 -32.55 9.26 58.06
N PRO A 535 -33.71 9.97 58.16
CA PRO A 535 -34.66 10.28 57.08
C PRO A 535 -35.40 11.66 57.15
N ALA A 536 -36.27 11.87 56.16
CA ALA A 536 -37.61 12.50 56.22
C ALA A 536 -37.85 13.76 55.35
N SER A 537 -38.73 13.54 54.35
CA SER A 537 -39.87 14.38 53.90
C SER A 537 -39.81 15.91 53.96
N GLY A 538 -40.03 16.55 52.81
CA GLY A 538 -40.45 17.94 52.71
C GLY A 538 -40.82 18.34 51.27
N ASP A 539 -42.11 18.57 51.06
CA ASP A 539 -42.77 18.92 49.80
C ASP A 539 -42.43 20.32 49.24
N ALA A 540 -42.56 20.40 47.90
CA ALA A 540 -43.14 21.48 47.10
C ALA A 540 -42.52 22.91 47.04
N ALA A 541 -42.05 23.28 45.83
CA ALA A 541 -42.40 24.50 45.06
C ALA A 541 -41.55 24.53 43.76
N LYS A 542 -42.06 24.12 42.59
CA LYS A 542 -42.86 24.88 41.59
C LYS A 542 -42.29 26.27 41.20
N ALA A 543 -41.53 26.31 40.09
CA ALA A 543 -41.35 27.49 39.24
C ALA A 543 -40.97 27.06 37.78
N PRO A 544 -41.28 27.86 36.74
CA PRO A 544 -41.73 27.37 35.43
C PRO A 544 -40.66 27.32 34.32
N PRO A 545 -40.93 26.63 33.19
CA PRO A 545 -40.05 26.62 32.02
C PRO A 545 -40.20 27.90 31.19
N GLN A 546 -39.09 28.56 30.89
CA GLN A 546 -39.06 29.67 29.93
C GLN A 546 -39.13 29.12 28.50
N ALA A 547 -40.26 29.40 27.86
CA ALA A 547 -40.41 29.30 26.41
C ALA A 547 -39.85 30.57 25.76
N PHE A 548 -38.92 30.41 24.83
CA PHE A 548 -38.57 31.45 23.86
C PHE A 548 -39.16 31.07 22.50
N ALA A 549 -40.30 31.67 22.20
CA ALA A 549 -40.76 31.88 20.82
C ALA A 549 -40.06 33.14 20.30
N GLY A 550 -39.27 32.99 19.24
CA GLY A 550 -38.59 34.08 18.54
C GLY A 550 -38.84 33.96 17.04
N THR A 551 -39.58 34.92 16.53
CA THR A 551 -40.14 35.08 15.19
C THR A 551 -39.11 35.25 14.07
N SER A 552 -39.52 34.83 12.87
CA SER A 552 -39.00 35.20 11.55
C SER A 552 -38.43 36.61 11.44
N ALA A 553 -37.19 36.71 10.95
CA ALA A 553 -36.73 37.86 10.18
C ALA A 553 -35.68 37.40 9.16
N LYS A 554 -35.99 37.63 7.88
CA LYS A 554 -35.20 37.32 6.69
C LYS A 554 -34.23 38.48 6.42
N PRO A 555 -32.91 38.28 6.33
CA PRO A 555 -32.01 39.29 5.78
C PRO A 555 -31.82 39.09 4.25
N PRO A 556 -31.83 40.15 3.43
CA PRO A 556 -31.39 40.10 2.05
C PRO A 556 -29.88 40.34 2.00
N VAL A 557 -29.10 39.34 1.56
CA VAL A 557 -27.70 39.58 1.17
C VAL A 557 -27.55 39.25 -0.30
N LYS A 558 -27.37 40.32 -1.06
CA LYS A 558 -27.07 40.39 -2.48
C LYS A 558 -25.60 40.03 -2.66
N ALA A 559 -25.31 38.84 -3.20
CA ALA A 559 -23.96 38.48 -3.62
C ALA A 559 -23.65 39.10 -5.00
N PRO A 560 -22.41 39.55 -5.26
CA PRO A 560 -21.97 39.98 -6.59
C PRO A 560 -21.82 38.77 -7.54
N PRO A 561 -21.99 38.95 -8.86
CA PRO A 561 -21.89 37.87 -9.82
C PRO A 561 -20.44 37.41 -9.95
N VAL A 562 -20.23 36.11 -9.78
CA VAL A 562 -19.04 35.41 -10.25
C VAL A 562 -19.28 35.03 -11.71
N ASP A 563 -18.52 35.64 -12.62
CA ASP A 563 -18.42 35.26 -14.02
C ASP A 563 -17.78 33.86 -14.12
N GLY A 564 -18.62 32.84 -14.08
CA GLY A 564 -18.28 31.47 -14.42
C GLY A 564 -18.50 31.24 -15.91
N LEU A 565 -17.41 31.14 -16.65
CA LEU A 565 -17.37 30.74 -18.06
C LEU A 565 -17.83 29.27 -18.18
N ILE A 566 -19.13 29.06 -18.38
CA ILE A 566 -19.71 27.76 -18.73
C ILE A 566 -19.60 27.62 -20.25
N VAL A 567 -18.72 26.73 -20.72
CA VAL A 567 -18.69 26.27 -22.11
C VAL A 567 -19.87 25.33 -22.31
N ALA A 568 -20.91 25.80 -22.99
CA ALA A 568 -21.99 24.97 -23.51
C ALA A 568 -21.50 24.16 -24.74
N PRO A 569 -21.92 22.90 -24.90
CA PRO A 569 -21.66 22.13 -26.11
C PRO A 569 -22.61 22.59 -27.22
N THR A 570 -22.05 23.04 -28.35
CA THR A 570 -22.81 23.28 -29.58
C THR A 570 -23.27 21.95 -30.17
N LYS A 571 -24.59 21.75 -30.18
CA LYS A 571 -25.29 20.93 -31.17
C LYS A 571 -25.29 21.70 -32.50
N ASP A 572 -25.01 20.97 -33.59
CA ASP A 572 -25.38 21.15 -35.00
C ASP A 572 -24.27 20.44 -35.82
N GLY A 573 -24.53 19.53 -36.75
CA GLY A 573 -25.78 19.08 -37.34
C GLY A 573 -25.64 17.73 -38.05
N SER A 574 -26.82 17.19 -38.34
CA SER A 574 -27.14 16.08 -39.23
C SER A 574 -26.69 16.33 -40.67
N GLY A 575 -26.27 15.27 -41.35
CA GLY A 575 -26.07 15.23 -42.80
C GLY A 575 -25.75 13.81 -43.27
N ASP A 576 -26.80 13.03 -43.50
CA ASP A 576 -26.77 11.78 -44.26
C ASP A 576 -26.44 12.07 -45.74
N ALA A 577 -25.63 11.22 -46.39
CA ALA A 577 -25.84 10.80 -47.78
C ALA A 577 -24.84 9.71 -48.21
N GLU A 578 -25.40 8.68 -48.83
CA GLU A 578 -24.81 7.47 -49.40
C GLU A 578 -23.91 7.68 -50.63
N GLY A 579 -22.82 6.89 -50.70
CA GLY A 579 -22.25 6.22 -51.89
C GLY A 579 -21.68 7.04 -53.07
N PRO A 580 -21.04 6.40 -54.08
CA PRO A 580 -20.57 5.01 -54.18
C PRO A 580 -19.05 4.88 -54.43
N ARG A 581 -18.58 3.63 -54.34
CA ARG A 581 -17.26 3.16 -54.78
C ARG A 581 -17.27 2.98 -56.30
N ASP A 582 -16.26 3.51 -56.98
CA ASP A 582 -15.82 2.97 -58.27
C ASP A 582 -14.30 3.17 -58.46
N SER A 583 -13.62 2.03 -58.56
CA SER A 583 -12.86 1.55 -59.72
C SER A 583 -12.05 2.57 -60.56
N ASP A 584 -10.82 2.15 -60.86
CA ASP A 584 -9.98 2.49 -62.02
C ASP A 584 -8.70 3.29 -61.74
N ARG A 585 -7.56 2.59 -61.71
CA ARG A 585 -6.46 2.94 -62.62
C ARG A 585 -5.48 1.78 -62.88
N PRO A 586 -4.91 1.71 -64.10
CA PRO A 586 -4.40 0.50 -64.72
C PRO A 586 -2.88 0.30 -64.58
N ALA A 587 -2.45 -0.89 -64.99
CA ALA A 587 -1.09 -1.36 -65.09
C ALA A 587 -0.32 -0.82 -66.32
N GLY A 588 1.01 -0.68 -66.14
CA GLY A 588 2.07 -0.85 -67.15
C GLY A 588 2.80 0.42 -67.61
N PRO A 589 4.02 0.32 -68.21
CA PRO A 589 5.13 -0.58 -67.87
C PRO A 589 6.54 0.08 -67.89
N SER A 590 7.52 -0.72 -67.43
CA SER A 590 8.92 -0.87 -67.89
C SER A 590 9.99 0.22 -67.73
N GLU A 591 11.12 -0.27 -67.18
CA GLU A 591 12.54 0.03 -67.47
C GLU A 591 13.15 1.33 -66.90
N HIS A 592 14.09 1.17 -65.97
CA HIS A 592 15.50 1.60 -66.10
C HIS A 592 16.35 0.96 -64.98
N ALA A 593 17.52 0.43 -65.36
CA ALA A 593 18.47 -0.29 -64.53
C ALA A 593 19.18 0.63 -63.49
N PRO A 594 19.58 0.11 -62.30
CA PRO A 594 20.43 0.86 -61.39
C PRO A 594 21.91 0.43 -61.45
N GLY A 595 22.77 1.44 -61.43
CA GLY A 595 24.21 1.31 -61.26
C GLY A 595 24.62 0.81 -59.88
N ARG A 596 25.74 0.08 -59.88
CA ARG A 596 26.42 -0.49 -58.72
C ARG A 596 26.96 0.61 -57.79
N THR A 597 26.66 0.53 -56.50
CA THR A 597 27.48 1.12 -55.44
C THR A 597 27.70 0.09 -54.33
N ALA A 598 28.94 0.02 -53.86
CA ALA A 598 29.44 -0.96 -52.91
C ALA A 598 28.92 -0.71 -51.50
N GLY A 599 28.36 -1.74 -50.87
CA GLY A 599 27.95 -1.76 -49.46
C GLY A 599 29.00 -2.43 -48.56
N PRO A 600 29.13 -2.02 -47.29
CA PRO A 600 30.15 -2.50 -46.35
C PRO A 600 29.84 -3.90 -45.82
N GLY A 601 30.92 -4.62 -45.48
CA GLY A 601 30.91 -6.03 -45.09
C GLY A 601 30.08 -6.37 -43.86
N ARG A 602 29.45 -7.55 -43.90
CA ARG A 602 28.77 -8.22 -42.78
C ARG A 602 29.79 -8.60 -41.69
N PRO A 603 29.51 -8.33 -40.41
CA PRO A 603 30.21 -8.97 -39.30
C PRO A 603 29.82 -10.46 -39.22
N GLY A 604 30.80 -11.32 -38.98
CA GLY A 604 30.61 -12.76 -38.79
C GLY A 604 29.82 -13.10 -37.50
N PRO A 605 29.32 -14.34 -37.39
CA PRO A 605 28.53 -14.78 -36.25
C PRO A 605 29.39 -14.86 -34.98
N LEU A 606 28.85 -14.36 -33.87
CA LEU A 606 29.44 -14.46 -32.54
C LEU A 606 29.36 -15.91 -32.02
N PRO A 607 30.35 -16.37 -31.25
CA PRO A 607 30.33 -17.70 -30.63
C PRO A 607 29.24 -17.80 -29.56
N ALA A 608 28.61 -18.97 -29.46
CA ALA A 608 27.54 -19.27 -28.51
C ALA A 608 28.06 -19.30 -27.06
N ASP A 609 27.24 -18.77 -26.16
CA ASP A 609 27.50 -18.78 -24.71
C ASP A 609 27.49 -20.20 -24.14
N PRO A 610 28.35 -20.51 -23.15
CA PRO A 610 28.35 -21.80 -22.46
C PRO A 610 27.07 -21.98 -21.63
N PRO A 611 26.57 -23.22 -21.48
CA PRO A 611 25.36 -23.51 -20.73
C PRO A 611 25.51 -23.15 -19.23
N PRO A 612 24.42 -22.70 -18.58
CA PRO A 612 24.43 -22.31 -17.18
C PRO A 612 24.73 -23.51 -16.28
N ARG A 613 25.60 -23.30 -15.28
CA ARG A 613 25.91 -24.30 -14.25
C ARG A 613 24.65 -24.62 -13.42
N PRO A 614 24.43 -25.89 -13.03
CA PRO A 614 23.36 -26.26 -12.12
C PRO A 614 23.50 -25.55 -10.77
N LEU A 615 22.41 -24.96 -10.29
CA LEU A 615 22.36 -24.36 -8.96
C LEU A 615 22.38 -25.45 -7.87
N PRO A 616 23.11 -25.24 -6.76
CA PRO A 616 23.15 -26.19 -5.66
C PRO A 616 21.79 -26.31 -4.96
N VAL A 617 21.39 -27.54 -4.65
CA VAL A 617 20.17 -27.87 -3.90
C VAL A 617 20.25 -27.29 -2.48
N PRO A 618 19.23 -26.55 -2.00
CA PRO A 618 19.24 -25.95 -0.66
C PRO A 618 19.13 -27.03 0.42
N LYS A 619 20.07 -27.02 1.37
CA LYS A 619 20.03 -27.84 2.59
C LYS A 619 18.81 -27.44 3.44
N ALA A 620 18.10 -28.42 3.99
CA ALA A 620 16.97 -28.21 4.90
C ALA A 620 17.36 -27.25 6.04
N GLY A 621 16.66 -26.12 6.13
CA GLY A 621 16.90 -25.10 7.15
C GLY A 621 16.46 -25.56 8.55
N PRO A 622 16.98 -24.93 9.62
CA PRO A 622 16.57 -25.24 10.99
C PRO A 622 15.07 -24.95 11.20
N ALA A 623 14.40 -25.81 11.96
CA ALA A 623 12.99 -25.68 12.30
C ALA A 623 12.68 -24.31 12.94
N GLN A 624 11.69 -23.58 12.40
CA GLN A 624 11.20 -22.33 12.97
C GLN A 624 10.53 -22.60 14.32
N LYS A 625 10.94 -21.85 15.36
CA LYS A 625 10.33 -21.90 16.70
C LYS A 625 9.34 -20.75 16.85
N PHE A 626 8.25 -20.98 17.58
CA PHE A 626 7.23 -19.97 17.89
C PHE A 626 7.10 -19.78 19.40
N CYS A 627 6.74 -18.58 19.85
CA CYS A 627 6.43 -18.32 21.25
C CYS A 627 5.11 -19.00 21.62
N THR A 628 5.12 -19.89 22.60
CA THR A 628 3.92 -20.61 23.07
C THR A 628 2.85 -19.69 23.66
N GLN A 629 3.24 -18.49 24.12
CA GLN A 629 2.33 -17.58 24.80
C GLN A 629 1.68 -16.54 23.89
N CYS A 630 2.33 -16.15 22.78
CA CYS A 630 1.79 -15.15 21.86
C CYS A 630 1.85 -15.54 20.38
N GLY A 631 2.37 -16.72 20.03
CA GLY A 631 2.43 -17.26 18.67
C GLY A 631 3.51 -16.65 17.76
N MET A 632 4.27 -15.64 18.22
CA MET A 632 5.25 -14.95 17.38
C MET A 632 6.49 -15.80 17.07
N ASN A 633 7.00 -15.66 15.84
CA ASN A 633 8.23 -16.33 15.38
C ASN A 633 9.44 -15.93 16.24
N LEU A 634 10.24 -16.92 16.63
CA LEU A 634 11.45 -16.74 17.43
C LEU A 634 12.68 -16.98 16.56
N GLY A 635 13.64 -16.04 16.63
CA GLY A 635 14.96 -16.27 16.06
C GLY A 635 15.68 -17.42 16.78
N PRO A 636 16.58 -18.15 16.10
CA PRO A 636 17.20 -19.39 16.61
C PRO A 636 18.03 -19.23 17.90
N ALA A 637 18.30 -18.00 18.35
CA ALA A 637 19.08 -17.69 19.55
C ALA A 637 18.29 -16.96 20.67
N HIS A 638 16.98 -16.76 20.52
CA HIS A 638 16.19 -16.00 21.48
C HIS A 638 15.74 -16.87 22.67
N LYS A 639 16.21 -16.52 23.88
CA LYS A 639 15.74 -17.13 25.15
C LYS A 639 14.45 -16.51 25.68
N PHE A 640 14.08 -15.35 25.15
CA PHE A 640 12.86 -14.63 25.48
C PHE A 640 12.18 -14.19 24.19
N CYS A 641 10.85 -14.22 24.18
CA CYS A 641 10.10 -13.62 23.09
C CYS A 641 10.33 -12.10 23.10
N GLY A 642 10.93 -11.56 22.03
CA GLY A 642 11.16 -10.12 21.90
C GLY A 642 9.88 -9.29 21.88
N TYR A 643 8.72 -9.94 21.73
CA TYR A 643 7.41 -9.30 21.69
C TYR A 643 6.72 -9.25 23.07
N CYS A 644 6.51 -10.39 23.72
CA CYS A 644 5.81 -10.45 25.01
C CYS A 644 6.74 -10.54 26.23
N GLY A 645 8.06 -10.70 26.04
CA GLY A 645 9.03 -10.79 27.12
C GLY A 645 9.06 -12.13 27.86
N HIS A 646 8.17 -13.07 27.55
CA HIS A 646 8.15 -14.37 28.21
C HIS A 646 9.35 -15.25 27.80
N PRO A 647 9.89 -16.03 28.74
CA PRO A 647 10.93 -17.00 28.43
C PRO A 647 10.39 -18.04 27.46
N VAL A 648 11.21 -18.41 26.50
CA VAL A 648 10.90 -19.50 25.58
C VAL A 648 11.20 -20.77 26.35
N GLU A 649 10.16 -21.49 26.79
CA GLU A 649 10.34 -22.82 27.36
C GLU A 649 11.03 -23.69 26.31
N THR A 650 12.25 -24.15 26.64
CA THR A 650 13.13 -24.92 25.74
C THR A 650 12.75 -26.38 25.66
#